data_AF-A0A8J5WK57-F1
#
_entry.id   AF-A0A8J5WK57-F1
#
_cell.length_a   1.000
_cell.length_b   1.000
_cell.length_c   1.000
_cell.angle_alpha   90.00
_cell.angle_beta   90.00
_cell.angle_gamma   90.00
#
_symmetry.space_group_name_H-M   'P 1'
#
loop_
_entity.id
_entity.type
_entity.pdbx_description
1 polymer ?
#
loop_
_entity_poly.entity_id
_entity_poly.type
_entity_poly.pdbx_seq_one_letter_code
_entity_poly.pdbx_strand_id
1 'polypeptide(L)'
;MPLPAFAAAAAKLAVLVAAVATAANAASYARYRRRHLRRIPNPIDESADTLADFRALPSSSAAAEDDDFFFGLATAPAHVEDRLEDAWLQFATETSHDDKETLHNQKPVDAVMASSAADGGSQQASRSTGGDKIGDRDQRKPLRVAMEAMIRGFEIFSEGGESGGGDNCSHNVASWHNVPCPQERLRFWSDPDAELKLAKETGVSVFRMGVDWARIMPKEPTEDFKSSVNFAALERYRWVIQRVHEYGMKVMLTLFHHSLPPWAGEYGGWKMEKTVTYFLDFVRLVVDRVSDLVDYWVIFNEPHIFVILTYCAGAWPGGDPNTIEVATSALPTGVYNQALHWMAVAHAETYDYIHLESKNARKPIVGVAHHVSFTRPYGLFDVAAVTLANSLTLFPYVDSICDKLDFIGINYYGQEVISGPGLKLVDNDEYSESGRGVYPDGLFRILIQFNERYKSLNIPFVITENGVSDETDLIRRPYILEHLLATYAAIIMGVPVLGYLFWTTSDNWEWADGYGPKFGLVAVDRANNLARKPRPSYFLLSKVVTTGKITRQDRMCAWRELQQAAFQKKMHPFFRAVDKHDRMYAGGLDQPIQRPFILRDWRFGHYEMEGLQDPFTAFLRSVSYAATKNPSIIWLFCPLNEVNKKSGKWEPQFPQDSWGWLVGA
;
A
#
# COMPACT_ATOMS: atom_id res chain seq x y z
N MET A 1 -15.85 -0.62 53.09
CA MET A 1 -15.24 -1.93 52.75
C MET A 1 -13.77 -1.88 53.10
N PRO A 2 -13.18 -2.94 53.71
CA PRO A 2 -11.74 -2.99 53.90
C PRO A 2 -11.04 -3.04 52.53
N LEU A 3 -9.93 -2.29 52.38
CA LEU A 3 -9.08 -2.22 51.17
C LEU A 3 -8.90 -3.56 50.41
N PRO A 4 -8.64 -4.71 51.09
CA PRO A 4 -8.50 -6.00 50.41
C PRO A 4 -9.77 -6.52 49.70
N ALA A 5 -10.97 -6.19 50.20
CA ALA A 5 -12.23 -6.59 49.56
C ALA A 5 -12.49 -5.78 48.27
N PHE A 6 -12.08 -4.50 48.27
CA PHE A 6 -12.14 -3.65 47.08
C PHE A 6 -11.13 -4.12 46.02
N ALA A 7 -9.89 -4.43 46.41
CA ALA A 7 -8.88 -4.97 45.51
C ALA A 7 -9.31 -6.32 44.89
N ALA A 8 -9.91 -7.22 45.68
CA ALA A 8 -10.44 -8.49 45.18
C ALA A 8 -11.62 -8.30 44.21
N ALA A 9 -12.52 -7.35 44.49
CA ALA A 9 -13.62 -7.02 43.58
C ALA A 9 -13.13 -6.39 42.26
N ALA A 10 -12.15 -5.48 42.35
CA ALA A 10 -11.51 -4.88 41.17
C ALA A 10 -10.77 -5.92 40.33
N ALA A 11 -10.06 -6.87 40.95
CA ALA A 11 -9.40 -7.97 40.25
C ALA A 11 -10.41 -8.89 39.54
N LYS A 12 -11.51 -9.27 40.22
CA LYS A 12 -12.59 -10.07 39.60
C LYS A 12 -13.25 -9.34 38.43
N LEU A 13 -13.49 -8.03 38.57
CA LEU A 13 -14.04 -7.21 37.49
C LEU A 13 -13.06 -7.11 36.32
N ALA A 14 -11.77 -6.91 36.57
CA ALA A 14 -10.75 -6.88 35.53
C ALA A 14 -10.66 -8.20 34.76
N VAL A 15 -10.71 -9.35 35.47
CA VAL A 15 -10.75 -10.69 34.85
C VAL A 15 -12.01 -10.85 34.00
N LEU A 16 -13.17 -10.43 34.50
CA LEU A 16 -14.43 -10.51 33.74
C LEU A 16 -14.38 -9.64 32.48
N VAL A 17 -13.91 -8.41 32.58
CA VAL A 17 -13.75 -7.49 31.44
C VAL A 17 -12.78 -8.08 30.41
N ALA A 18 -11.65 -8.62 30.84
CA ALA A 18 -10.69 -9.28 29.96
C ALA A 18 -11.27 -10.51 29.26
N ALA A 19 -12.05 -11.34 29.97
CA ALA A 19 -12.72 -12.51 29.41
C ALA A 19 -13.77 -12.11 28.35
N VAL A 20 -14.60 -11.11 28.64
CA VAL A 20 -15.60 -10.58 27.70
C VAL A 20 -14.92 -9.98 26.47
N ALA A 21 -13.86 -9.19 26.64
CA ALA A 21 -13.10 -8.61 25.54
C ALA A 21 -12.46 -9.70 24.65
N THR A 22 -11.88 -10.74 25.25
CA THR A 22 -11.28 -11.86 24.51
C THR A 22 -12.33 -12.63 23.72
N ALA A 23 -13.48 -12.94 24.33
CA ALA A 23 -14.58 -13.62 23.64
C ALA A 23 -15.15 -12.80 22.47
N ALA A 24 -15.30 -11.48 22.65
CA ALA A 24 -15.76 -10.58 21.59
C ALA A 24 -14.77 -10.53 20.40
N ASN A 25 -13.47 -10.46 20.68
CA ASN A 25 -12.44 -10.47 19.64
C ASN A 25 -12.33 -11.85 18.96
N ALA A 26 -12.50 -12.96 19.69
CA ALA A 26 -12.60 -14.31 19.10
C ALA A 26 -13.78 -14.45 18.14
N ALA A 27 -14.95 -13.95 18.52
CA ALA A 27 -16.10 -13.91 17.63
C ALA A 27 -15.87 -13.00 16.41
N SER A 28 -15.19 -11.86 16.60
CA SER A 28 -14.81 -10.95 15.52
C SER A 28 -13.85 -11.63 14.52
N TYR A 29 -12.78 -12.24 15.02
CA TYR A 29 -11.84 -12.99 14.21
C TYR A 29 -12.48 -14.19 13.51
N ALA A 30 -13.35 -14.95 14.17
CA ALA A 30 -14.06 -16.06 13.54
C ALA A 30 -14.96 -15.61 12.38
N ARG A 31 -15.55 -14.41 12.45
CA ARG A 31 -16.28 -13.80 11.33
C ARG A 31 -15.32 -13.36 10.23
N TYR A 32 -14.25 -12.67 10.59
CA TYR A 32 -13.21 -12.22 9.65
C TYR A 32 -12.59 -13.39 8.88
N ARG A 33 -12.14 -14.45 9.58
CA ARG A 33 -11.58 -15.68 8.98
C ARG A 33 -12.55 -16.33 7.99
N ARG A 34 -13.83 -16.46 8.38
CA ARG A 34 -14.86 -17.05 7.50
C ARG A 34 -15.05 -16.26 6.21
N ARG A 35 -14.92 -14.94 6.26
CA ARG A 35 -15.15 -14.05 5.11
C ARG A 35 -13.90 -13.85 4.25
N HIS A 36 -12.72 -13.75 4.86
CA HIS A 36 -11.51 -13.25 4.19
C HIS A 36 -10.34 -14.24 4.12
N LEU A 37 -10.26 -15.24 5.02
CA LEU A 37 -9.10 -16.14 5.12
C LEU A 37 -9.38 -17.60 4.71
N ARG A 38 -10.62 -17.93 4.33
CA ARG A 38 -10.94 -19.28 3.82
C ARG A 38 -10.30 -19.48 2.46
N ARG A 39 -9.76 -20.69 2.22
CA ARG A 39 -9.22 -21.09 0.91
C ARG A 39 -10.22 -20.78 -0.20
N ILE A 40 -9.71 -20.21 -1.29
CA ILE A 40 -10.51 -19.84 -2.46
C ILE A 40 -10.75 -21.11 -3.28
N PRO A 41 -11.98 -21.37 -3.78
CA PRO A 41 -12.17 -22.37 -4.80
C PRO A 41 -11.42 -21.92 -6.07
N ASN A 42 -10.38 -22.65 -6.47
CA ASN A 42 -9.61 -22.32 -7.67
C ASN A 42 -10.41 -22.74 -8.92
N PRO A 43 -10.86 -21.79 -9.76
CA PRO A 43 -11.63 -22.11 -10.97
C PRO A 43 -10.76 -22.61 -12.13
N ILE A 44 -9.43 -22.61 -11.99
CA ILE A 44 -8.49 -23.03 -13.03
C ILE A 44 -8.27 -24.54 -12.96
N ASP A 45 -8.37 -25.22 -14.10
CA ASP A 45 -7.99 -26.64 -14.23
C ASP A 45 -6.46 -26.79 -14.25
N GLU A 46 -5.88 -27.15 -13.11
CA GLU A 46 -4.44 -27.35 -12.98
C GLU A 46 -3.91 -28.63 -13.64
N SER A 47 -4.80 -29.52 -14.08
CA SER A 47 -4.41 -30.74 -14.80
C SER A 47 -4.10 -30.48 -16.28
N ALA A 48 -4.60 -29.36 -16.82
CA ALA A 48 -4.37 -28.94 -18.20
C ALA A 48 -2.91 -28.49 -18.44
N ASP A 49 -2.44 -28.64 -19.68
CA ASP A 49 -1.12 -28.13 -20.08
C ASP A 49 -1.11 -26.60 -20.23
N THR A 50 -2.23 -26.02 -20.68
CA THR A 50 -2.44 -24.56 -20.72
C THR A 50 -3.34 -24.18 -19.54
N LEU A 51 -2.81 -23.42 -18.60
CA LEU A 51 -3.51 -22.98 -17.39
C LEU A 51 -4.34 -21.71 -17.60
N ALA A 52 -3.89 -20.84 -18.51
CA ALA A 52 -4.63 -19.66 -18.93
C ALA A 52 -4.38 -19.37 -20.42
N ASP A 53 -5.41 -18.91 -21.11
CA ASP A 53 -5.35 -18.45 -22.50
C ASP A 53 -6.13 -17.14 -22.64
N PHE A 54 -5.43 -16.02 -22.50
CA PHE A 54 -6.01 -14.68 -22.53
C PHE A 54 -6.57 -14.29 -23.91
N ARG A 55 -6.16 -15.00 -24.98
CA ARG A 55 -6.69 -14.80 -26.34
C ARG A 55 -7.97 -15.57 -26.60
N ALA A 56 -8.26 -16.57 -25.79
CA ALA A 56 -9.50 -17.35 -25.84
C ALA A 56 -10.60 -16.75 -24.95
N LEU A 57 -10.32 -15.64 -24.25
CA LEU A 57 -11.32 -14.95 -23.46
C LEU A 57 -12.41 -14.38 -24.37
N PRO A 58 -13.69 -14.41 -23.95
CA PRO A 58 -14.74 -13.75 -24.71
C PRO A 58 -14.45 -12.26 -24.79
N SER A 59 -14.57 -11.68 -25.98
CA SER A 59 -14.54 -10.22 -26.15
C SER A 59 -15.63 -9.60 -25.28
N SER A 60 -15.23 -8.68 -24.38
CA SER A 60 -16.15 -8.12 -23.40
C SER A 60 -17.18 -7.25 -24.12
N SER A 61 -18.47 -7.53 -23.93
CA SER A 61 -19.57 -6.79 -24.58
C SER A 61 -19.74 -5.33 -24.10
N ALA A 62 -18.92 -4.89 -23.13
CA ALA A 62 -18.93 -3.54 -22.59
C ALA A 62 -17.86 -2.63 -23.24
N ALA A 63 -17.03 -3.18 -24.13
CA ALA A 63 -15.87 -2.53 -24.71
C ALA A 63 -16.05 -2.49 -26.25
N ALA A 64 -15.53 -1.44 -26.90
CA ALA A 64 -15.75 -1.18 -28.33
C ALA A 64 -15.12 -2.27 -29.21
N GLU A 65 -15.45 -2.29 -30.51
CA GLU A 65 -15.20 -3.37 -31.50
C GLU A 65 -13.72 -3.86 -31.69
N ASP A 66 -12.76 -3.41 -30.89
CA ASP A 66 -11.31 -3.73 -30.91
C ASP A 66 -10.74 -4.29 -29.57
N ASP A 67 -11.58 -4.59 -28.57
CA ASP A 67 -11.16 -4.75 -27.16
C ASP A 67 -10.89 -6.21 -26.70
N ASP A 68 -9.80 -6.79 -27.21
CA ASP A 68 -9.15 -7.97 -26.61
C ASP A 68 -8.41 -7.59 -25.31
N PHE A 69 -8.24 -8.55 -24.40
CA PHE A 69 -7.45 -8.36 -23.19
C PHE A 69 -6.02 -7.91 -23.54
N PHE A 70 -5.58 -6.77 -22.99
CA PHE A 70 -4.27 -6.20 -23.31
C PHE A 70 -3.24 -6.40 -22.19
N PHE A 71 -1.97 -6.49 -22.59
CA PHE A 71 -0.84 -6.45 -21.68
C PHE A 71 -0.07 -5.13 -21.84
N GLY A 72 0.44 -4.61 -20.74
CA GLY A 72 1.20 -3.38 -20.71
C GLY A 72 2.37 -3.36 -19.72
N LEU A 73 3.14 -2.29 -19.79
CA LEU A 73 4.19 -1.95 -18.83
C LEU A 73 3.94 -0.55 -18.28
N ALA A 74 4.20 -0.36 -16.99
CA ALA A 74 4.00 0.92 -16.31
C ALA A 74 5.33 1.51 -15.83
N THR A 75 5.44 2.83 -15.95
CA THR A 75 6.53 3.64 -15.38
C THR A 75 5.99 4.97 -14.81
N ALA A 76 6.63 5.48 -13.75
CA ALA A 76 6.28 6.76 -13.13
C ALA A 76 7.22 7.88 -13.61
N PRO A 77 6.73 9.11 -13.82
CA PRO A 77 7.55 10.25 -14.26
C PRO A 77 8.68 10.56 -13.28
N ALA A 78 8.38 10.71 -11.98
CA ALA A 78 9.39 11.02 -10.96
C ALA A 78 10.57 10.01 -10.90
N HIS A 79 10.37 8.79 -11.42
CA HIS A 79 11.36 7.73 -11.40
C HIS A 79 12.28 7.74 -12.63
N VAL A 80 11.91 8.46 -13.69
CA VAL A 80 12.55 8.33 -15.01
C VAL A 80 13.01 9.65 -15.60
N GLU A 81 12.57 10.77 -15.03
CA GLU A 81 12.89 12.14 -15.44
C GLU A 81 14.31 12.54 -15.01
N ASP A 82 15.26 12.61 -15.95
CA ASP A 82 16.60 13.12 -15.66
C ASP A 82 16.62 14.65 -15.54
N ARG A 83 17.49 15.17 -14.65
CA ARG A 83 17.77 16.61 -14.45
C ARG A 83 16.51 17.44 -14.18
N LEU A 84 15.50 16.84 -13.55
CA LEU A 84 14.34 17.55 -13.05
C LEU A 84 14.63 18.02 -11.62
N GLU A 85 14.45 19.31 -11.37
CA GLU A 85 14.45 19.88 -10.02
C GLU A 85 13.03 19.71 -9.44
N ASP A 86 12.72 18.50 -9.00
CA ASP A 86 11.43 18.15 -8.40
C ASP A 86 11.49 18.06 -6.87
N ALA A 87 10.31 17.93 -6.27
CA ALA A 87 10.16 17.83 -4.82
C ALA A 87 10.83 16.56 -4.25
N TRP A 88 10.96 15.50 -5.04
CA TRP A 88 11.62 14.26 -4.62
C TRP A 88 13.14 14.39 -4.57
N LEU A 89 13.73 15.04 -5.56
CA LEU A 89 15.14 15.37 -5.59
C LEU A 89 15.47 16.35 -4.45
N GLN A 90 14.67 17.40 -4.27
CA GLN A 90 14.81 18.32 -3.14
C GLN A 90 14.81 17.55 -1.82
N PHE A 91 13.76 16.74 -1.57
CA PHE A 91 13.62 15.93 -0.36
C PHE A 91 14.78 14.97 -0.12
N ALA A 92 15.30 14.32 -1.17
CA ALA A 92 16.46 13.43 -1.06
C ALA A 92 17.77 14.17 -0.76
N THR A 93 17.90 15.42 -1.20
CA THR A 93 19.11 16.23 -1.00
C THR A 93 19.10 17.03 0.30
N GLU A 94 17.92 17.28 0.89
CA GLU A 94 17.80 17.92 2.19
C GLU A 94 18.38 17.01 3.28
N THR A 95 19.49 17.43 3.89
CA THR A 95 20.07 16.77 5.08
C THR A 95 19.36 17.26 6.33
N SER A 96 18.95 16.36 7.22
CA SER A 96 18.44 16.74 8.54
C SER A 96 19.60 17.18 9.45
N HIS A 97 20.07 18.41 9.29
CA HIS A 97 20.87 19.11 10.29
C HIS A 97 20.43 20.58 10.36
N ASP A 98 20.28 21.05 11.59
CA ASP A 98 20.02 22.43 11.99
C ASP A 98 20.94 23.44 11.29
N ASP A 99 20.47 24.03 10.19
CA ASP A 99 21.00 25.29 9.64
C ASP A 99 19.92 26.40 9.65
N LYS A 100 18.95 26.33 10.58
CA LYS A 100 18.02 27.43 10.89
C LYS A 100 18.35 28.21 12.17
N GLU A 101 19.41 27.86 12.89
CA GLU A 101 19.92 28.65 14.02
C GLU A 101 21.39 29.03 13.84
N THR A 102 21.72 29.83 12.83
CA THR A 102 22.86 30.76 12.91
C THR A 102 22.85 31.72 11.73
N LEU A 103 21.87 32.63 11.65
CA LEU A 103 22.11 33.96 11.07
C LEU A 103 20.96 34.95 11.32
N HIS A 104 20.60 35.24 12.58
CA HIS A 104 20.13 36.60 12.90
C HIS A 104 20.36 37.01 14.36
N ASN A 105 21.36 37.87 14.51
CA ASN A 105 21.53 38.96 15.48
C ASN A 105 21.64 38.66 16.98
N GLN A 106 22.91 38.71 17.40
CA GLN A 106 23.40 39.15 18.70
C GLN A 106 22.69 40.40 19.24
N LYS A 107 22.27 40.35 20.51
CA LYS A 107 22.90 41.14 21.59
C LYS A 107 22.44 40.67 22.98
N PRO A 108 23.34 40.58 23.98
CA PRO A 108 23.03 40.19 25.35
C PRO A 108 22.87 41.43 26.27
N VAL A 109 21.99 41.38 27.26
CA VAL A 109 22.13 42.14 28.52
C VAL A 109 21.50 41.36 29.69
N ASP A 110 22.24 41.38 30.80
CA ASP A 110 22.09 40.65 32.06
C ASP A 110 20.86 40.99 32.93
N ALA A 111 20.52 39.97 33.74
CA ALA A 111 20.15 39.98 35.17
C ALA A 111 19.20 41.05 35.76
N VAL A 112 18.21 40.60 36.55
CA VAL A 112 18.16 40.76 38.03
C VAL A 112 16.77 40.38 38.57
N MET A 113 16.80 39.80 39.78
CA MET A 113 15.69 39.38 40.64
C MET A 113 14.69 40.47 41.05
N ALA A 114 13.53 39.98 41.50
CA ALA A 114 12.74 40.39 42.68
C ALA A 114 11.32 40.92 42.39
N SER A 115 10.35 40.23 43.02
CA SER A 115 9.17 40.71 43.79
C SER A 115 8.39 41.96 43.31
N SER A 116 7.06 42.02 43.36
CA SER A 116 6.20 41.71 44.51
C SER A 116 4.72 41.95 44.18
N ALA A 117 3.88 41.07 44.73
CA ALA A 117 2.69 41.34 45.56
C ALA A 117 1.35 41.86 44.99
N ALA A 118 0.32 41.29 45.65
CA ALA A 118 -1.00 41.81 46.01
C ALA A 118 -2.13 41.62 44.98
N ASP A 119 -3.34 41.19 45.34
CA ASP A 119 -3.88 40.69 46.62
C ASP A 119 -5.29 40.11 46.36
N GLY A 120 -5.69 39.16 47.22
CA GLY A 120 -7.01 39.21 47.87
C GLY A 120 -8.23 38.58 47.20
N GLY A 121 -8.85 37.63 47.91
CA GLY A 121 -10.31 37.73 48.15
C GLY A 121 -11.18 36.53 47.78
N SER A 122 -11.24 35.58 48.70
CA SER A 122 -12.27 34.53 48.84
C SER A 122 -13.70 35.06 48.95
N GLN A 123 -14.68 34.42 48.30
CA GLN A 123 -16.02 34.17 48.86
C GLN A 123 -16.66 32.89 48.30
N GLN A 124 -17.44 32.24 49.16
CA GLN A 124 -18.04 30.92 49.02
C GLN A 124 -19.57 31.05 49.02
N ALA A 125 -20.23 30.18 48.22
CA ALA A 125 -21.59 29.66 48.33
C ALA A 125 -22.83 30.57 48.15
N SER A 126 -23.70 30.21 47.20
CA SER A 126 -25.01 29.59 47.51
C SER A 126 -25.76 29.13 46.26
N ARG A 127 -26.66 28.16 46.50
CA ARG A 127 -27.42 27.32 45.56
C ARG A 127 -28.49 28.07 44.77
N SER A 128 -28.77 27.59 43.55
CA SER A 128 -30.14 27.39 43.09
C SER A 128 -30.27 26.10 42.28
N THR A 129 -31.33 25.37 42.58
CA THR A 129 -31.73 24.08 42.01
C THR A 129 -32.58 24.29 40.77
N GLY A 130 -32.32 23.50 39.72
CA GLY A 130 -33.22 23.31 38.59
C GLY A 130 -32.75 22.11 37.79
N GLY A 131 -33.44 20.97 37.95
CA GLY A 131 -33.10 19.75 37.24
C GLY A 131 -33.63 19.77 35.81
N ASP A 132 -32.90 19.13 34.91
CA ASP A 132 -33.52 18.24 33.93
C ASP A 132 -32.54 17.15 33.51
N LYS A 133 -33.06 15.92 33.50
CA LYS A 133 -32.38 14.70 33.06
C LYS A 133 -32.64 14.53 31.56
N ILE A 134 -31.59 14.43 30.76
CA ILE A 134 -31.60 13.63 29.53
C ILE A 134 -30.30 12.84 29.48
N GLY A 135 -30.46 11.52 29.34
CA GLY A 135 -29.36 10.56 29.29
C GLY A 135 -28.86 10.29 27.87
N ASP A 136 -27.78 9.50 27.89
CA ASP A 136 -27.26 8.63 26.84
C ASP A 136 -26.31 9.24 25.79
N ARG A 137 -25.02 8.87 25.89
CA ARG A 137 -24.36 7.89 25.00
C ARG A 137 -22.87 7.75 25.34
N ASP A 138 -22.53 6.70 26.08
CA ASP A 138 -21.16 6.31 26.44
C ASP A 138 -20.48 5.44 25.35
N GLN A 139 -20.75 5.69 24.06
CA GLN A 139 -20.19 4.93 22.93
C GLN A 139 -18.95 5.59 22.28
N ARG A 140 -18.51 6.77 22.72
CA ARG A 140 -17.39 7.51 22.10
C ARG A 140 -15.99 7.16 22.62
N LYS A 141 -15.89 6.46 23.75
CA LYS A 141 -14.59 6.13 24.37
C LYS A 141 -13.77 5.06 23.64
N PRO A 142 -14.35 3.97 23.09
CA PRO A 142 -13.55 2.92 22.43
C PRO A 142 -12.91 3.40 21.12
N LEU A 143 -13.61 4.27 20.39
CA LEU A 143 -13.14 4.85 19.12
C LEU A 143 -11.94 5.77 19.34
N ARG A 144 -11.98 6.58 20.41
CA ARG A 144 -10.89 7.49 20.77
C ARG A 144 -9.60 6.75 21.12
N VAL A 145 -9.71 5.63 21.85
CA VAL A 145 -8.56 4.79 22.24
C VAL A 145 -7.95 4.06 21.04
N ALA A 146 -8.78 3.57 20.11
CA ALA A 146 -8.30 2.94 18.87
C ALA A 146 -7.60 3.97 17.95
N MET A 147 -8.10 5.21 17.91
CA MET A 147 -7.44 6.31 17.21
C MET A 147 -6.13 6.73 17.89
N GLU A 148 -6.10 6.85 19.22
CA GLU A 148 -4.88 7.15 20.00
C GLU A 148 -3.78 6.10 19.80
N ALA A 149 -4.15 4.83 19.65
CA ALA A 149 -3.21 3.77 19.33
C ALA A 149 -2.60 3.96 17.93
N MET A 150 -3.42 4.26 16.91
CA MET A 150 -2.95 4.55 15.54
C MET A 150 -1.99 5.76 15.52
N ILE A 151 -2.29 6.80 16.30
CA ILE A 151 -1.49 8.04 16.43
C ILE A 151 -0.10 7.75 17.00
N ARG A 152 0.01 6.90 18.03
CA ARG A 152 1.31 6.50 18.61
C ARG A 152 2.14 5.57 17.71
N GLY A 153 1.55 4.95 16.68
CA GLY A 153 2.29 4.19 15.67
C GLY A 153 2.98 5.06 14.63
N PHE A 154 2.54 6.31 14.48
CA PHE A 154 3.16 7.31 13.61
C PHE A 154 4.13 8.25 14.35
N GLU A 155 4.18 8.20 15.68
CA GLU A 155 5.26 8.84 16.44
C GLU A 155 6.57 8.11 16.16
N ILE A 156 7.55 8.84 15.62
CA ILE A 156 8.96 8.46 15.60
C ILE A 156 9.37 8.24 17.06
N PHE A 157 9.30 7.00 17.54
CA PHE A 157 9.84 6.62 18.84
C PHE A 157 11.36 6.56 18.70
N SER A 158 12.01 7.70 18.92
CA SER A 158 13.43 7.77 19.28
C SER A 158 13.60 7.20 20.69
N GLU A 159 13.47 5.88 20.84
CA GLU A 159 13.97 5.18 22.03
C GLU A 159 15.44 4.85 21.81
N GLY A 160 16.29 5.52 22.58
CA GLY A 160 17.75 5.43 22.53
C GLY A 160 18.26 3.99 22.55
N GLY A 161 18.78 3.55 21.40
CA GLY A 161 19.76 2.48 21.32
C GLY A 161 21.09 3.12 20.90
N GLU A 162 22.12 2.96 21.73
CA GLU A 162 23.49 3.27 21.35
C GLU A 162 23.84 2.52 20.06
N SER A 163 23.86 3.23 18.94
CA SER A 163 24.48 2.76 17.70
C SER A 163 25.89 3.30 17.67
N GLY A 164 26.84 2.38 17.46
CA GLY A 164 28.27 2.67 17.41
C GLY A 164 28.59 3.73 16.36
N GLY A 165 29.58 4.57 16.69
CA GLY A 165 29.98 5.74 15.91
C GLY A 165 30.22 5.47 14.43
N GLY A 166 29.49 6.22 13.62
CA GLY A 166 29.72 6.53 12.22
C GLY A 166 28.85 7.75 11.90
N ASP A 167 29.38 8.73 11.17
CA ASP A 167 28.70 9.99 10.81
C ASP A 167 27.26 9.76 10.32
N ASN A 168 26.27 9.95 11.19
CA ASN A 168 24.86 9.82 10.85
C ASN A 168 24.35 11.16 10.29
N CYS A 169 24.69 11.47 9.04
CA CYS A 169 23.80 12.30 8.24
C CYS A 169 22.56 11.46 7.95
N SER A 170 21.46 11.66 8.68
CA SER A 170 20.18 11.06 8.28
C SER A 170 19.65 11.83 7.07
N HIS A 171 19.54 11.12 5.94
CA HIS A 171 18.89 11.60 4.72
C HIS A 171 17.47 11.05 4.62
N ASN A 172 16.59 11.78 3.95
CA ASN A 172 15.16 11.45 3.92
C ASN A 172 14.81 10.28 2.99
N VAL A 173 15.73 9.88 2.10
CA VAL A 173 15.52 8.81 1.12
C VAL A 173 16.55 7.70 1.32
N ALA A 174 16.09 6.53 1.74
CA ALA A 174 16.96 5.39 1.96
C ALA A 174 17.64 4.94 0.67
N SER A 175 18.83 4.38 0.77
CA SER A 175 19.63 3.93 -0.39
C SER A 175 19.90 5.02 -1.44
N TRP A 176 19.79 6.30 -1.07
CA TRP A 176 20.05 7.43 -1.97
C TRP A 176 21.50 7.45 -2.43
N HIS A 177 22.44 7.43 -1.49
CA HIS A 177 23.88 7.51 -1.80
C HIS A 177 24.55 6.18 -2.14
N ASN A 178 23.80 5.08 -2.18
CA ASN A 178 24.33 3.75 -2.48
C ASN A 178 24.69 3.52 -3.95
N VAL A 179 24.36 4.48 -4.81
CA VAL A 179 24.59 4.40 -6.25
C VAL A 179 25.35 5.63 -6.73
N PRO A 180 26.15 5.51 -7.80
CA PRO A 180 26.76 6.67 -8.42
C PRO A 180 25.69 7.57 -9.04
N CYS A 181 25.93 8.89 -8.96
CA CYS A 181 25.07 9.93 -9.53
C CYS A 181 23.58 9.71 -9.22
N PRO A 182 23.17 9.66 -7.94
CA PRO A 182 21.80 9.28 -7.57
C PRO A 182 20.73 10.26 -8.09
N GLN A 183 21.09 11.51 -8.35
CA GLN A 183 20.25 12.51 -9.03
C GLN A 183 19.88 12.13 -10.47
N GLU A 184 20.66 11.30 -11.13
CA GLU A 184 20.38 10.86 -12.49
C GLU A 184 19.37 9.71 -12.49
N ARG A 185 18.19 9.90 -13.07
CA ARG A 185 17.17 8.83 -13.21
C ARG A 185 17.53 7.84 -14.33
N LEU A 186 16.53 7.38 -15.10
CA LEU A 186 16.73 6.46 -16.23
C LEU A 186 17.07 7.14 -17.56
N ARG A 187 17.13 8.48 -17.59
CA ARG A 187 17.25 9.27 -18.83
C ARG A 187 16.10 9.04 -19.82
N PHE A 188 14.91 8.66 -19.34
CA PHE A 188 13.76 8.48 -20.22
C PHE A 188 13.34 9.80 -20.87
N TRP A 189 13.45 10.90 -20.13
CA TRP A 189 13.18 12.24 -20.65
C TRP A 189 14.06 12.61 -21.84
N SER A 190 15.37 12.37 -21.73
CA SER A 190 16.36 12.71 -22.76
C SER A 190 16.49 11.67 -23.87
N ASP A 191 16.37 10.38 -23.54
CA ASP A 191 16.48 9.24 -24.45
C ASP A 191 15.43 8.16 -24.11
N PRO A 192 14.15 8.37 -24.51
CA PRO A 192 13.09 7.41 -24.21
C PRO A 192 13.25 6.08 -24.97
N ASP A 193 13.99 6.09 -26.08
CA ASP A 193 14.14 4.94 -26.97
C ASP A 193 14.74 3.73 -26.25
N ALA A 194 15.63 3.95 -25.28
CA ALA A 194 16.21 2.88 -24.46
C ALA A 194 15.14 2.04 -23.74
N GLU A 195 14.14 2.68 -23.14
CA GLU A 195 13.06 1.99 -22.43
C GLU A 195 11.95 1.53 -23.38
N LEU A 196 11.59 2.35 -24.37
CA LEU A 196 10.51 2.02 -25.30
C LEU A 196 10.85 0.83 -26.20
N LYS A 197 12.12 0.69 -26.60
CA LYS A 197 12.59 -0.51 -27.32
C LYS A 197 12.44 -1.75 -26.46
N LEU A 198 12.86 -1.71 -25.19
CA LEU A 198 12.70 -2.82 -24.25
C LEU A 198 11.23 -3.17 -24.05
N ALA A 199 10.36 -2.17 -23.89
CA ALA A 199 8.93 -2.40 -23.78
C ALA A 199 8.38 -3.08 -25.05
N LYS A 200 8.70 -2.56 -26.24
CA LYS A 200 8.28 -3.15 -27.50
C LYS A 200 8.73 -4.61 -27.66
N GLU A 201 9.96 -4.92 -27.31
CA GLU A 201 10.53 -6.27 -27.42
C GLU A 201 9.81 -7.30 -26.53
N THR A 202 9.13 -6.88 -25.45
CA THR A 202 8.26 -7.79 -24.69
C THR A 202 6.98 -8.18 -25.44
N GLY A 203 6.57 -7.38 -26.44
CA GLY A 203 5.33 -7.58 -27.18
C GLY A 203 4.09 -6.95 -26.55
N VAL A 204 4.24 -6.14 -25.48
CA VAL A 204 3.10 -5.41 -24.90
C VAL A 204 2.49 -4.44 -25.90
N SER A 205 1.20 -4.15 -25.71
CA SER A 205 0.42 -3.26 -26.56
C SER A 205 0.10 -1.91 -25.91
N VAL A 206 0.31 -1.77 -24.60
CA VAL A 206 0.08 -0.53 -23.86
C VAL A 206 1.33 -0.15 -23.05
N PHE A 207 1.75 1.11 -23.17
CA PHE A 207 2.79 1.67 -22.31
C PHE A 207 2.18 2.77 -21.44
N ARG A 208 2.23 2.58 -20.13
CA ARG A 208 1.77 3.57 -19.16
C ARG A 208 2.95 4.43 -18.72
N MET A 209 2.82 5.73 -18.92
CA MET A 209 3.77 6.74 -18.48
C MET A 209 3.02 7.89 -17.80
N GLY A 210 3.73 8.80 -17.15
CA GLY A 210 3.13 10.02 -16.62
C GLY A 210 3.76 11.28 -17.19
N VAL A 211 3.12 12.41 -16.91
CA VAL A 211 3.63 13.76 -17.17
C VAL A 211 3.97 14.39 -15.82
N ASP A 212 5.17 14.96 -15.72
CA ASP A 212 5.56 15.65 -14.50
C ASP A 212 5.01 17.09 -14.46
N TRP A 213 4.23 17.38 -13.41
CA TRP A 213 3.61 18.69 -13.21
C TRP A 213 4.66 19.79 -12.98
N ALA A 214 5.70 19.52 -12.17
CA ALA A 214 6.75 20.50 -11.90
C ALA A 214 7.54 20.85 -13.16
N ARG A 215 7.69 19.89 -14.10
CA ARG A 215 8.35 20.17 -15.38
C ARG A 215 7.52 21.10 -16.29
N ILE A 216 6.20 20.95 -16.31
CA ILE A 216 5.30 21.78 -17.14
C ILE A 216 5.06 23.14 -16.50
N MET A 217 4.86 23.18 -15.19
CA MET A 217 4.63 24.39 -14.40
C MET A 217 5.71 24.50 -13.30
N PRO A 218 6.93 24.94 -13.65
CA PRO A 218 8.04 25.02 -12.69
C PRO A 218 7.88 26.11 -11.62
N LYS A 219 6.93 27.02 -11.77
CA LYS A 219 6.68 28.13 -10.83
C LYS A 219 5.19 28.27 -10.57
N GLU A 220 4.81 28.77 -9.39
CA GLU A 220 3.41 29.08 -9.09
C GLU A 220 2.90 30.15 -10.08
N PRO A 221 1.72 29.97 -10.70
CA PRO A 221 1.17 30.89 -11.69
C PRO A 221 0.53 32.14 -11.04
N THR A 222 1.23 32.83 -10.14
CA THR A 222 0.70 34.02 -9.42
C THR A 222 0.79 35.33 -10.21
N GLU A 223 1.72 35.43 -11.16
CA GLU A 223 1.89 36.60 -12.02
C GLU A 223 1.23 36.38 -13.40
N ASP A 224 2.04 36.04 -14.41
CA ASP A 224 1.57 35.69 -15.76
C ASP A 224 1.60 34.17 -15.95
N PHE A 225 0.43 33.60 -16.22
CA PHE A 225 0.26 32.18 -16.48
C PHE A 225 1.23 31.67 -17.56
N LYS A 226 1.42 32.39 -18.66
CA LYS A 226 2.30 31.94 -19.74
C LYS A 226 3.76 31.86 -19.31
N SER A 227 4.23 32.82 -18.53
CA SER A 227 5.60 32.84 -17.98
C SER A 227 5.87 31.72 -16.97
N SER A 228 4.83 31.19 -16.33
CA SER A 228 4.92 30.07 -15.39
C SER A 228 4.95 28.70 -16.08
N VAL A 229 4.73 28.65 -17.41
CA VAL A 229 4.59 27.41 -18.19
C VAL A 229 5.82 27.16 -19.06
N ASN A 230 6.33 25.94 -19.00
CA ASN A 230 7.38 25.45 -19.88
C ASN A 230 6.78 24.79 -21.13
N PHE A 231 6.46 25.58 -22.15
CA PHE A 231 5.93 25.07 -23.42
C PHE A 231 6.88 24.11 -24.14
N ALA A 232 8.20 24.28 -24.00
CA ALA A 232 9.16 23.35 -24.59
C ALA A 232 9.04 21.94 -23.96
N ALA A 233 8.73 21.86 -22.66
CA ALA A 233 8.47 20.59 -22.01
C ALA A 233 7.17 19.94 -22.52
N LEU A 234 6.10 20.70 -22.74
CA LEU A 234 4.85 20.20 -23.35
C LEU A 234 5.11 19.58 -24.73
N GLU A 235 5.87 20.28 -25.59
CA GLU A 235 6.26 19.76 -26.91
C GLU A 235 7.10 18.48 -26.79
N ARG A 236 8.00 18.42 -25.82
CA ARG A 236 8.82 17.24 -25.59
C ARG A 236 7.98 16.05 -25.13
N TYR A 237 7.04 16.22 -24.21
CA TYR A 237 6.12 15.14 -23.82
C TYR A 237 5.28 14.66 -25.01
N ARG A 238 4.76 15.58 -25.83
CA ARG A 238 4.06 15.20 -27.06
C ARG A 238 4.96 14.34 -27.96
N TRP A 239 6.21 14.73 -28.15
CA TRP A 239 7.17 13.95 -28.93
C TRP A 239 7.44 12.57 -28.31
N VAL A 240 7.61 12.47 -26.99
CA VAL A 240 7.78 11.17 -26.31
C VAL A 240 6.54 10.28 -26.51
N ILE A 241 5.34 10.82 -26.39
CA ILE A 241 4.07 10.11 -26.62
C ILE A 241 3.99 9.61 -28.07
N GLN A 242 4.38 10.44 -29.05
CA GLN A 242 4.48 10.02 -30.46
C GLN A 242 5.48 8.88 -30.63
N ARG A 243 6.63 8.91 -29.92
CA ARG A 243 7.61 7.82 -29.95
C ARG A 243 7.01 6.49 -29.48
N VAL A 244 6.16 6.49 -28.44
CA VAL A 244 5.45 5.28 -27.99
C VAL A 244 4.60 4.68 -29.11
N HIS A 245 3.82 5.51 -29.81
CA HIS A 245 2.99 5.10 -30.94
C HIS A 245 3.80 4.59 -32.13
N GLU A 246 4.93 5.20 -32.42
CA GLU A 246 5.85 4.76 -33.47
C GLU A 246 6.50 3.40 -33.16
N TYR A 247 6.62 3.01 -31.88
CA TYR A 247 6.92 1.62 -31.49
C TYR A 247 5.69 0.68 -31.57
N GLY A 248 4.52 1.20 -31.92
CA GLY A 248 3.28 0.44 -32.09
C GLY A 248 2.64 0.04 -30.76
N MET A 249 2.75 0.90 -29.73
CA MET A 249 2.07 0.73 -28.44
C MET A 249 1.08 1.88 -28.23
N LYS A 250 -0.08 1.58 -27.63
CA LYS A 250 -1.03 2.57 -27.11
C LYS A 250 -0.45 3.26 -25.87
N VAL A 251 -0.91 4.47 -25.59
CA VAL A 251 -0.44 5.30 -24.47
C VAL A 251 -1.49 5.36 -23.38
N MET A 252 -1.10 4.97 -22.16
CA MET A 252 -1.85 5.27 -20.95
C MET A 252 -1.14 6.38 -20.18
N LEU A 253 -1.71 7.58 -20.16
CA LEU A 253 -1.08 8.77 -19.59
C LEU A 253 -1.60 9.05 -18.18
N THR A 254 -0.70 9.10 -17.20
CA THR A 254 -0.99 9.47 -15.82
C THR A 254 -0.71 10.96 -15.59
N LEU A 255 -1.72 11.71 -15.15
CA LEU A 255 -1.62 13.16 -14.95
C LEU A 255 -0.97 13.53 -13.61
N PHE A 256 -1.29 12.80 -12.54
CA PHE A 256 -0.67 12.98 -11.24
C PHE A 256 -0.14 11.65 -10.70
N HIS A 257 1.18 11.52 -10.61
CA HIS A 257 1.86 10.36 -10.05
C HIS A 257 2.83 10.81 -8.95
N HIS A 258 2.28 11.39 -7.88
CA HIS A 258 3.02 11.87 -6.69
C HIS A 258 4.03 13.00 -6.96
N SER A 259 3.99 13.58 -8.16
CA SER A 259 4.80 14.71 -8.60
C SER A 259 4.11 16.03 -8.26
N LEU A 260 3.97 16.35 -6.98
CA LEU A 260 3.51 17.66 -6.54
C LEU A 260 4.65 18.68 -6.75
N PRO A 261 4.44 19.79 -7.48
CA PRO A 261 5.49 20.80 -7.63
C PRO A 261 5.95 21.35 -6.28
N PRO A 262 7.25 21.65 -6.09
CA PRO A 262 7.77 22.20 -4.83
C PRO A 262 6.99 23.43 -4.35
N TRP A 263 6.74 24.39 -5.24
CA TRP A 263 5.96 25.60 -4.95
C TRP A 263 4.52 25.30 -4.48
N ALA A 264 3.94 24.18 -4.91
CA ALA A 264 2.62 23.76 -4.45
C ALA A 264 2.68 23.16 -3.03
N GLY A 265 3.76 22.42 -2.74
CA GLY A 265 4.05 21.92 -1.40
C GLY A 265 4.21 23.04 -0.37
N GLU A 266 4.89 24.14 -0.72
CA GLU A 266 5.20 25.26 0.19
C GLU A 266 3.96 25.90 0.84
N TYR A 267 2.84 26.00 0.12
CA TYR A 267 1.60 26.57 0.68
C TYR A 267 0.64 25.53 1.28
N GLY A 268 0.98 24.24 1.22
CA GLY A 268 0.19 23.14 1.77
C GLY A 268 -0.49 22.22 0.75
N GLY A 269 -0.27 22.39 -0.56
CA GLY A 269 -0.68 21.45 -1.60
C GLY A 269 -2.17 21.09 -1.57
N TRP A 270 -2.49 19.79 -1.66
CA TRP A 270 -3.86 19.29 -1.72
C TRP A 270 -4.69 19.54 -0.44
N LYS A 271 -4.10 20.09 0.64
CA LYS A 271 -4.88 20.61 1.78
C LYS A 271 -5.72 21.85 1.39
N MET A 272 -5.30 22.55 0.33
CA MET A 272 -5.86 23.82 -0.10
C MET A 272 -6.67 23.68 -1.39
N GLU A 273 -7.88 24.24 -1.41
CA GLU A 273 -8.76 24.30 -2.58
C GLU A 273 -8.06 24.88 -3.81
N LYS A 274 -7.20 25.89 -3.63
CA LYS A 274 -6.47 26.53 -4.74
C LYS A 274 -5.62 25.57 -5.58
N THR A 275 -5.22 24.42 -5.01
CA THR A 275 -4.47 23.37 -5.74
C THR A 275 -5.32 22.72 -6.82
N VAL A 276 -6.63 22.63 -6.63
CA VAL A 276 -7.57 22.13 -7.65
C VAL A 276 -7.48 23.02 -8.90
N THR A 277 -7.54 24.34 -8.72
CA THR A 277 -7.45 25.31 -9.81
C THR A 277 -6.14 25.17 -10.58
N TYR A 278 -5.00 25.16 -9.87
CA TYR A 278 -3.70 25.03 -10.54
C TYR A 278 -3.51 23.67 -11.22
N PHE A 279 -4.04 22.60 -10.62
CA PHE A 279 -4.01 21.29 -11.25
C PHE A 279 -4.83 21.29 -12.53
N LEU A 280 -6.01 21.91 -12.54
CA LEU A 280 -6.83 22.03 -13.75
C LEU A 280 -6.16 22.86 -14.83
N ASP A 281 -5.44 23.92 -14.47
CA ASP A 281 -4.66 24.69 -15.44
C ASP A 281 -3.53 23.85 -16.07
N PHE A 282 -2.84 23.03 -15.26
CA PHE A 282 -1.90 22.02 -15.76
C PHE A 282 -2.58 21.00 -16.68
N VAL A 283 -3.73 20.46 -16.26
CA VAL A 283 -4.49 19.48 -17.03
C VAL A 283 -4.90 20.04 -18.38
N ARG A 284 -5.42 21.29 -18.42
CA ARG A 284 -5.79 21.97 -19.67
C ARG A 284 -4.62 22.03 -20.64
N LEU A 285 -3.45 22.47 -20.17
CA LEU A 285 -2.23 22.54 -20.99
C LEU A 285 -1.84 21.18 -21.58
N VAL A 286 -1.90 20.11 -20.78
CA VAL A 286 -1.54 18.76 -21.21
C VAL A 286 -2.59 18.21 -22.17
N VAL A 287 -3.87 18.18 -21.76
CA VAL A 287 -4.98 17.62 -22.54
C VAL A 287 -5.13 18.32 -23.88
N ASP A 288 -5.10 19.65 -23.92
CA ASP A 288 -5.24 20.41 -25.17
C ASP A 288 -4.14 20.08 -26.17
N ARG A 289 -2.97 19.71 -25.66
CA ARG A 289 -1.77 19.49 -26.44
C ARG A 289 -1.56 18.05 -26.88
N VAL A 290 -1.96 17.07 -26.08
CA VAL A 290 -1.63 15.65 -26.33
C VAL A 290 -2.85 14.74 -26.44
N SER A 291 -4.07 15.22 -26.24
CA SER A 291 -5.26 14.35 -26.22
C SER A 291 -5.52 13.57 -27.50
N ASP A 292 -5.11 14.09 -28.64
CA ASP A 292 -5.17 13.38 -29.93
C ASP A 292 -4.28 12.12 -29.99
N LEU A 293 -3.37 11.94 -29.04
CA LEU A 293 -2.41 10.83 -28.96
C LEU A 293 -2.56 9.95 -27.72
N VAL A 294 -3.51 10.22 -26.83
CA VAL A 294 -3.65 9.44 -25.58
C VAL A 294 -4.84 8.50 -25.68
N ASP A 295 -4.62 7.21 -25.43
CA ASP A 295 -5.64 6.17 -25.51
C ASP A 295 -6.37 6.00 -24.17
N TYR A 296 -5.62 6.04 -23.05
CA TYR A 296 -6.15 5.89 -21.70
C TYR A 296 -5.62 6.98 -20.79
N TRP A 297 -6.48 7.56 -19.96
CA TRP A 297 -6.13 8.56 -18.97
C TRP A 297 -6.23 8.00 -17.57
N VAL A 298 -5.21 8.24 -16.77
CA VAL A 298 -5.23 8.04 -15.32
C VAL A 298 -5.07 9.41 -14.67
N ILE A 299 -6.10 9.91 -13.99
CA ILE A 299 -6.02 11.25 -13.39
C ILE A 299 -5.07 11.22 -12.18
N PHE A 300 -5.36 10.35 -11.22
CA PHE A 300 -4.54 10.16 -10.02
C PHE A 300 -4.01 8.74 -9.91
N ASN A 301 -2.72 8.62 -9.60
CA ASN A 301 -2.11 7.41 -9.05
C ASN A 301 -2.16 7.45 -7.53
N GLU A 302 -2.68 6.38 -6.92
CA GLU A 302 -2.68 6.09 -5.49
C GLU A 302 -2.92 7.30 -4.58
N PRO A 303 -4.03 8.06 -4.76
CA PRO A 303 -4.22 9.35 -4.11
C PRO A 303 -4.24 9.22 -2.57
N HIS A 304 -4.85 8.16 -2.04
CA HIS A 304 -4.85 7.91 -0.61
C HIS A 304 -3.46 7.58 -0.06
N ILE A 305 -2.60 6.88 -0.81
CA ILE A 305 -1.21 6.61 -0.41
C ILE A 305 -0.41 7.90 -0.38
N PHE A 306 -0.56 8.74 -1.40
CA PHE A 306 0.04 10.08 -1.42
C PHE A 306 -0.35 10.89 -0.19
N VAL A 307 -1.63 10.95 0.14
CA VAL A 307 -2.13 11.71 1.30
C VAL A 307 -1.62 11.12 2.62
N ILE A 308 -1.62 9.79 2.79
CA ILE A 308 -1.11 9.14 4.00
C ILE A 308 0.38 9.44 4.18
N LEU A 309 1.19 9.24 3.14
CA LEU A 309 2.65 9.35 3.25
C LEU A 309 3.13 10.80 3.28
N THR A 310 2.44 11.71 2.60
CA THR A 310 2.80 13.13 2.54
C THR A 310 2.22 13.91 3.72
N TYR A 311 0.90 13.86 3.93
CA TYR A 311 0.22 14.74 4.89
C TYR A 311 -0.05 14.11 6.26
N CYS A 312 -0.04 12.77 6.38
CA CYS A 312 -0.27 12.11 7.67
C CYS A 312 1.03 11.61 8.32
N ALA A 313 1.96 11.08 7.52
CA ALA A 313 3.21 10.49 8.02
C ALA A 313 4.44 11.39 7.83
N GLY A 314 4.41 12.35 6.89
CA GLY A 314 5.58 13.18 6.57
C GLY A 314 6.75 12.38 5.99
N ALA A 315 6.49 11.19 5.44
CA ALA A 315 7.51 10.31 4.87
C ALA A 315 7.82 10.65 3.39
N TRP A 316 6.94 11.42 2.74
CA TRP A 316 7.03 11.84 1.33
C TRP A 316 7.03 13.37 1.22
N PRO A 317 7.61 13.93 0.14
CA PRO A 317 7.74 15.38 -0.03
C PRO A 317 6.40 16.11 -0.14
N GLY A 318 6.38 17.37 0.29
CA GLY A 318 5.23 18.27 0.18
C GLY A 318 4.33 18.31 1.42
N GLY A 319 4.72 17.64 2.50
CA GLY A 319 4.06 17.73 3.80
C GLY A 319 5.05 17.76 4.95
N ASP A 320 4.86 18.74 5.84
CA ASP A 320 5.53 18.83 7.15
C ASP A 320 4.43 18.84 8.24
N PRO A 321 3.79 17.69 8.51
CA PRO A 321 2.65 17.64 9.41
C PRO A 321 3.09 17.79 10.86
N ASN A 322 2.50 18.76 11.56
CA ASN A 322 2.72 18.89 13.00
C ASN A 322 2.02 17.76 13.79
N THR A 323 2.40 17.57 15.05
CA THR A 323 1.89 16.50 15.92
C THR A 323 0.36 16.48 16.03
N ILE A 324 -0.30 17.64 16.00
CA ILE A 324 -1.77 17.73 16.08
C ILE A 324 -2.40 17.28 14.76
N GLU A 325 -1.82 17.66 13.62
CA GLU A 325 -2.27 17.20 12.29
C GLU A 325 -2.15 15.68 12.19
N VAL A 326 -1.01 15.11 12.60
CA VAL A 326 -0.84 13.64 12.67
C VAL A 326 -1.90 13.02 13.60
N ALA A 327 -2.08 13.57 14.79
CA ALA A 327 -3.04 13.07 15.78
C ALA A 327 -4.50 13.14 15.32
N THR A 328 -4.84 14.08 14.46
CA THR A 328 -6.22 14.31 14.02
C THR A 328 -6.48 13.81 12.60
N SER A 329 -5.46 13.28 11.91
CA SER A 329 -5.50 12.93 10.50
C SER A 329 -6.67 12.03 10.11
N ALA A 330 -6.94 10.98 10.90
CA ALA A 330 -7.99 10.01 10.62
C ALA A 330 -9.39 10.44 11.10
N LEU A 331 -9.54 11.62 11.72
CA LEU A 331 -10.87 12.15 12.08
C LEU A 331 -11.65 12.53 10.80
N PRO A 332 -12.99 12.54 10.84
CA PRO A 332 -13.80 12.96 9.69
C PRO A 332 -13.44 14.34 9.13
N THR A 333 -12.99 15.26 9.99
CA THR A 333 -12.55 16.62 9.63
C THR A 333 -11.03 16.74 9.56
N GLY A 334 -10.30 15.61 9.60
CA GLY A 334 -8.84 15.57 9.55
C GLY A 334 -8.29 15.77 8.13
N VAL A 335 -6.98 15.98 8.06
CA VAL A 335 -6.26 16.27 6.80
C VAL A 335 -6.41 15.18 5.75
N TYR A 336 -6.55 13.92 6.16
CA TYR A 336 -6.72 12.79 5.22
C TYR A 336 -7.98 12.97 4.36
N ASN A 337 -9.12 13.22 5.02
CA ASN A 337 -10.39 13.40 4.33
C ASN A 337 -10.44 14.73 3.58
N GLN A 338 -9.83 15.79 4.13
CA GLN A 338 -9.77 17.10 3.48
C GLN A 338 -9.00 17.03 2.15
N ALA A 339 -7.80 16.45 2.15
CA ALA A 339 -6.98 16.36 0.95
C ALA A 339 -7.63 15.45 -0.10
N LEU A 340 -8.17 14.29 0.31
CA LEU A 340 -8.87 13.40 -0.62
C LEU A 340 -10.12 14.03 -1.21
N HIS A 341 -10.83 14.87 -0.45
CA HIS A 341 -11.96 15.62 -0.98
C HIS A 341 -11.54 16.53 -2.14
N TRP A 342 -10.49 17.34 -1.98
CA TRP A 342 -10.02 18.21 -3.05
C TRP A 342 -9.48 17.44 -4.25
N MET A 343 -8.79 16.31 -4.02
CA MET A 343 -8.37 15.43 -5.11
C MET A 343 -9.57 14.79 -5.84
N ALA A 344 -10.67 14.48 -5.14
CA ALA A 344 -11.89 13.98 -5.77
C ALA A 344 -12.60 15.05 -6.61
N VAL A 345 -12.65 16.30 -6.13
CA VAL A 345 -13.16 17.44 -6.91
C VAL A 345 -12.31 17.65 -8.17
N ALA A 346 -10.98 17.68 -8.03
CA ALA A 346 -10.06 17.78 -9.15
C ALA A 346 -10.22 16.63 -10.16
N HIS A 347 -10.47 15.40 -9.67
CA HIS A 347 -10.75 14.24 -10.51
C HIS A 347 -12.02 14.45 -11.33
N ALA A 348 -13.12 14.84 -10.69
CA ALA A 348 -14.40 15.04 -11.36
C ALA A 348 -14.31 16.14 -12.45
N GLU A 349 -13.69 17.27 -12.13
CA GLU A 349 -13.52 18.38 -13.09
C GLU A 349 -12.58 18.00 -14.24
N THR A 350 -11.51 17.24 -13.95
CA THR A 350 -10.59 16.76 -14.99
C THR A 350 -11.26 15.74 -15.91
N TYR A 351 -12.07 14.82 -15.36
CA TYR A 351 -12.85 13.87 -16.14
C TYR A 351 -13.77 14.59 -17.13
N ASP A 352 -14.54 15.56 -16.64
CA ASP A 352 -15.46 16.34 -17.48
C ASP A 352 -14.71 17.11 -18.57
N TYR A 353 -13.56 17.69 -18.24
CA TYR A 353 -12.71 18.39 -19.21
C TYR A 353 -12.18 17.47 -20.31
N ILE A 354 -11.64 16.30 -19.95
CA ILE A 354 -11.10 15.34 -20.93
C ILE A 354 -12.21 14.88 -21.88
N HIS A 355 -13.40 14.57 -21.37
CA HIS A 355 -14.52 14.15 -22.23
C HIS A 355 -15.06 15.26 -23.12
N LEU A 356 -14.96 16.52 -22.69
CA LEU A 356 -15.42 17.66 -23.47
C LEU A 356 -14.42 18.07 -24.57
N GLU A 357 -13.13 18.11 -24.25
CA GLU A 357 -12.09 18.76 -25.08
C GLU A 357 -11.15 17.77 -25.78
N SER A 358 -11.22 16.47 -25.49
CA SER A 358 -10.34 15.49 -26.14
C SER A 358 -10.51 15.51 -27.66
N LYS A 359 -9.38 15.67 -28.35
CA LYS A 359 -9.29 15.67 -29.82
C LYS A 359 -9.05 14.27 -30.41
N ASN A 360 -9.04 13.24 -29.57
CA ASN A 360 -8.88 11.87 -30.04
C ASN A 360 -10.09 11.47 -30.91
N ALA A 361 -9.84 10.79 -32.03
CA ALA A 361 -10.89 10.26 -32.89
C ALA A 361 -11.72 9.18 -32.19
N ARG A 362 -11.15 8.50 -31.18
CA ARG A 362 -11.84 7.58 -30.28
C ARG A 362 -12.29 8.31 -29.01
N LYS A 363 -13.40 7.86 -28.42
CA LYS A 363 -13.87 8.37 -27.12
C LYS A 363 -12.73 8.17 -26.10
N PRO A 364 -12.30 9.19 -25.36
CA PRO A 364 -11.27 9.02 -24.33
C PRO A 364 -11.78 8.06 -23.26
N ILE A 365 -10.88 7.24 -22.71
CA ILE A 365 -11.15 6.31 -21.62
C ILE A 365 -10.43 6.84 -20.37
N VAL A 366 -11.18 7.27 -19.36
CA VAL A 366 -10.64 7.96 -18.18
C VAL A 366 -10.85 7.15 -16.91
N GLY A 367 -9.81 7.04 -16.09
CA GLY A 367 -9.85 6.28 -14.84
C GLY A 367 -8.94 6.81 -13.74
N VAL A 368 -8.83 6.02 -12.68
CA VAL A 368 -7.94 6.20 -11.53
C VAL A 368 -7.06 4.96 -11.39
N ALA A 369 -5.83 5.09 -10.89
CA ALA A 369 -5.03 3.94 -10.45
C ALA A 369 -5.06 3.88 -8.93
N HIS A 370 -5.87 2.98 -8.36
CA HIS A 370 -6.13 2.90 -6.92
C HIS A 370 -5.36 1.75 -6.28
N HIS A 371 -4.49 2.06 -5.32
CA HIS A 371 -3.79 1.05 -4.53
C HIS A 371 -4.73 0.25 -3.64
N VAL A 372 -4.53 -1.05 -3.64
CA VAL A 372 -5.24 -1.99 -2.79
C VAL A 372 -4.27 -3.07 -2.32
N SER A 373 -4.38 -3.40 -1.04
CA SER A 373 -3.58 -4.41 -0.37
C SER A 373 -4.50 -5.37 0.38
N PHE A 374 -4.13 -6.64 0.41
CA PHE A 374 -4.83 -7.59 1.27
C PHE A 374 -4.31 -7.46 2.70
N THR A 375 -5.10 -6.83 3.56
CA THR A 375 -4.71 -6.64 4.97
C THR A 375 -5.27 -7.74 5.86
N ARG A 376 -4.46 -8.32 6.74
CA ARG A 376 -4.89 -9.33 7.73
C ARG A 376 -4.39 -9.03 9.15
N PRO A 377 -5.11 -9.47 10.19
CA PRO A 377 -4.70 -9.24 11.57
C PRO A 377 -3.55 -10.16 11.95
N TYR A 378 -2.55 -9.63 12.66
CA TYR A 378 -1.49 -10.44 13.28
C TYR A 378 -2.03 -11.23 14.46
N GLY A 379 -2.67 -10.55 15.40
CA GLY A 379 -3.22 -11.11 16.63
C GLY A 379 -4.72 -10.89 16.77
N LEU A 380 -5.28 -11.51 17.81
CA LEU A 380 -6.73 -11.54 18.04
C LEU A 380 -7.37 -10.15 18.16
N PHE A 381 -6.64 -9.22 18.76
CA PHE A 381 -7.10 -7.86 19.02
C PHE A 381 -6.87 -6.90 17.84
N ASP A 382 -6.23 -7.37 16.77
CA ASP A 382 -5.88 -6.54 15.60
C ASP A 382 -7.00 -6.48 14.55
N VAL A 383 -8.07 -7.27 14.70
CA VAL A 383 -9.21 -7.29 13.77
C VAL A 383 -9.87 -5.93 13.63
N ALA A 384 -9.96 -5.17 14.74
CA ALA A 384 -10.53 -3.83 14.72
C ALA A 384 -9.66 -2.85 13.92
N ALA A 385 -8.33 -2.92 14.07
CA ALA A 385 -7.38 -2.10 13.33
C ALA A 385 -7.44 -2.40 11.83
N VAL A 386 -7.48 -3.67 11.44
CA VAL A 386 -7.67 -4.10 10.03
C VAL A 386 -9.00 -3.59 9.46
N THR A 387 -10.08 -3.70 10.24
CA THR A 387 -11.41 -3.24 9.79
C THR A 387 -11.43 -1.73 9.59
N LEU A 388 -10.81 -0.97 10.51
CA LEU A 388 -10.71 0.48 10.42
C LEU A 388 -9.85 0.90 9.22
N ALA A 389 -8.65 0.32 9.06
CA ALA A 389 -7.77 0.59 7.92
C ALA A 389 -8.51 0.36 6.60
N ASN A 390 -9.14 -0.80 6.43
CA ASN A 390 -9.89 -1.12 5.22
C ASN A 390 -11.08 -0.20 4.97
N SER A 391 -11.73 0.29 6.03
CA SER A 391 -12.85 1.23 5.90
C SER A 391 -12.41 2.61 5.39
N LEU A 392 -11.13 2.97 5.58
CA LEU A 392 -10.57 4.25 5.15
C LEU A 392 -9.92 4.17 3.76
N THR A 393 -9.31 3.03 3.42
CA THR A 393 -8.43 2.94 2.24
C THR A 393 -9.03 2.20 1.05
N LEU A 394 -9.92 1.22 1.24
CA LEU A 394 -10.38 0.38 0.12
C LEU A 394 -11.34 1.11 -0.81
N PHE A 395 -12.41 1.71 -0.27
CA PHE A 395 -13.53 2.20 -1.08
C PHE A 395 -13.79 3.71 -1.05
N PRO A 396 -13.58 4.45 0.06
CA PRO A 396 -14.09 5.82 0.18
C PRO A 396 -13.72 6.77 -0.96
N TYR A 397 -12.47 6.72 -1.43
CA TYR A 397 -12.05 7.57 -2.54
C TYR A 397 -12.71 7.16 -3.86
N VAL A 398 -12.69 5.87 -4.21
CA VAL A 398 -13.34 5.38 -5.44
C VAL A 398 -14.84 5.65 -5.41
N ASP A 399 -15.50 5.49 -4.26
CA ASP A 399 -16.92 5.84 -4.09
C ASP A 399 -17.20 7.31 -4.39
N SER A 400 -16.29 8.21 -4.01
CA SER A 400 -16.45 9.66 -4.22
C SER A 400 -16.33 10.11 -5.68
N ILE A 401 -15.80 9.25 -6.55
CA ILE A 401 -15.55 9.55 -7.97
C ILE A 401 -16.19 8.53 -8.93
N CYS A 402 -16.94 7.54 -8.43
CA CYS A 402 -17.38 6.40 -9.23
C CYS A 402 -18.35 6.75 -10.37
N ASP A 403 -18.97 7.93 -10.35
CA ASP A 403 -19.78 8.49 -11.43
C ASP A 403 -18.94 9.19 -12.53
N LYS A 404 -17.63 9.36 -12.29
CA LYS A 404 -16.65 10.02 -13.15
C LYS A 404 -15.47 9.09 -13.48
N LEU A 405 -15.78 7.86 -13.86
CA LEU A 405 -14.83 6.82 -14.26
C LEU A 405 -15.38 5.99 -15.44
N ASP A 406 -14.59 5.81 -16.49
CA ASP A 406 -14.83 4.78 -17.52
C ASP A 406 -14.18 3.44 -17.14
N PHE A 407 -13.17 3.43 -16.27
CA PHE A 407 -12.58 2.22 -15.69
C PHE A 407 -12.02 2.45 -14.29
N ILE A 408 -11.95 1.39 -13.49
CA ILE A 408 -11.26 1.38 -12.19
C ILE A 408 -9.90 0.70 -12.36
N GLY A 409 -8.82 1.47 -12.24
CA GLY A 409 -7.47 0.95 -12.18
C GLY A 409 -7.14 0.41 -10.79
N ILE A 410 -6.55 -0.78 -10.74
CA ILE A 410 -6.15 -1.49 -9.53
C ILE A 410 -4.62 -1.61 -9.51
N ASN A 411 -3.99 -1.00 -8.50
CA ASN A 411 -2.58 -1.23 -8.17
C ASN A 411 -2.53 -2.24 -7.01
N TYR A 412 -1.96 -3.42 -7.26
CA TYR A 412 -1.90 -4.49 -6.25
C TYR A 412 -0.50 -5.07 -6.17
N TYR A 413 0.06 -5.13 -4.97
CA TYR A 413 1.42 -5.63 -4.74
C TYR A 413 1.48 -6.87 -3.85
N GLY A 414 0.48 -7.11 -2.99
CA GLY A 414 0.46 -8.28 -2.11
C GLY A 414 -0.39 -8.10 -0.86
N GLN A 415 0.10 -8.64 0.26
CA GLN A 415 -0.53 -8.58 1.56
C GLN A 415 0.27 -7.79 2.59
N GLU A 416 -0.46 -7.29 3.57
CA GLU A 416 0.05 -6.60 4.75
C GLU A 416 -0.55 -7.21 6.01
N VAL A 417 0.27 -7.34 7.05
CA VAL A 417 -0.16 -7.89 8.33
C VAL A 417 -0.13 -6.77 9.37
N ILE A 418 -1.29 -6.48 9.96
CA ILE A 418 -1.45 -5.38 10.91
C ILE A 418 -1.32 -5.91 12.33
N SER A 419 -0.46 -5.29 13.14
CA SER A 419 -0.33 -5.56 14.57
C SER A 419 -0.31 -4.27 15.37
N GLY A 420 -1.34 -4.04 16.19
CA GLY A 420 -1.54 -2.78 16.87
C GLY A 420 -1.60 -1.63 15.86
N PRO A 421 -0.72 -0.62 15.97
CA PRO A 421 -0.79 0.55 15.11
C PRO A 421 0.11 0.47 13.87
N GLY A 422 0.83 -0.64 13.67
CA GLY A 422 1.81 -0.76 12.59
C GLY A 422 1.66 -2.04 11.78
N LEU A 423 2.45 -2.13 10.73
CA LEU A 423 2.63 -3.35 9.97
C LEU A 423 3.64 -4.26 10.66
N LYS A 424 3.47 -5.57 10.57
CA LYS A 424 4.34 -6.56 11.21
C LYS A 424 4.73 -7.65 10.22
N LEU A 425 5.99 -8.09 10.28
CA LEU A 425 6.44 -9.24 9.51
C LEU A 425 5.94 -10.55 10.14
N VAL A 426 5.72 -11.54 9.27
CA VAL A 426 5.42 -12.92 9.65
C VAL A 426 6.51 -13.81 9.09
N ASP A 427 7.25 -14.51 9.95
CA ASP A 427 8.46 -15.24 9.56
C ASP A 427 8.25 -16.27 8.43
N ASN A 428 7.07 -16.88 8.38
CA ASN A 428 6.74 -17.92 7.40
C ASN A 428 6.11 -17.35 6.12
N ASP A 429 6.02 -16.03 5.95
CA ASP A 429 5.54 -15.42 4.72
C ASP A 429 6.73 -15.03 3.83
N GLU A 430 6.58 -15.22 2.51
CA GLU A 430 7.53 -14.72 1.53
C GLU A 430 7.32 -13.21 1.36
N TYR A 431 8.39 -12.42 1.43
CA TYR A 431 8.33 -10.96 1.31
C TYR A 431 9.16 -10.47 0.14
N SER A 432 8.67 -9.44 -0.54
CA SER A 432 9.48 -8.63 -1.44
C SER A 432 10.56 -7.86 -0.69
N GLU A 433 11.54 -7.35 -1.42
CA GLU A 433 12.60 -6.52 -0.85
C GLU A 433 12.07 -5.22 -0.21
N SER A 434 10.93 -4.73 -0.70
CA SER A 434 10.22 -3.55 -0.18
C SER A 434 9.25 -3.85 0.96
N GLY A 435 9.20 -5.08 1.47
CA GLY A 435 8.40 -5.44 2.65
C GLY A 435 6.94 -5.82 2.38
N ARG A 436 6.57 -6.09 1.12
CA ARG A 436 5.21 -6.55 0.78
C ARG A 436 5.16 -8.07 0.78
N GLY A 437 4.22 -8.66 1.52
CA GLY A 437 4.06 -10.12 1.56
C GLY A 437 3.47 -10.63 0.24
N VAL A 438 4.04 -11.69 -0.34
CA VAL A 438 3.54 -12.27 -1.59
C VAL A 438 2.22 -13.01 -1.33
N TYR A 439 1.15 -12.62 -2.03
CA TYR A 439 -0.18 -13.23 -1.84
C TYR A 439 -1.10 -13.09 -3.07
N PRO A 440 -0.98 -13.95 -4.09
CA PRO A 440 -1.78 -13.85 -5.32
C PRO A 440 -3.30 -14.02 -5.10
N ASP A 441 -3.70 -14.83 -4.12
CA ASP A 441 -5.11 -15.00 -3.71
C ASP A 441 -5.77 -13.67 -3.31
N GLY A 442 -4.99 -12.70 -2.81
CA GLY A 442 -5.50 -11.39 -2.43
C GLY A 442 -5.97 -10.57 -3.63
N LEU A 443 -5.26 -10.61 -4.75
CA LEU A 443 -5.64 -9.93 -5.99
C LEU A 443 -7.02 -10.41 -6.46
N PHE A 444 -7.20 -11.73 -6.55
CA PHE A 444 -8.49 -12.32 -6.92
C PHE A 444 -9.61 -11.86 -5.98
N ARG A 445 -9.39 -11.88 -4.66
CA ARG A 445 -10.41 -11.45 -3.69
C ARG A 445 -10.80 -9.99 -3.86
N ILE A 446 -9.81 -9.13 -4.08
CA ILE A 446 -10.01 -7.71 -4.29
C ILE A 446 -10.82 -7.49 -5.57
N LEU A 447 -10.47 -8.14 -6.67
CA LEU A 447 -11.23 -8.03 -7.93
C LEU A 447 -12.68 -8.46 -7.77
N ILE A 448 -12.95 -9.59 -7.10
CA ILE A 448 -14.32 -10.03 -6.81
C ILE A 448 -15.04 -9.02 -5.91
N GLN A 449 -14.38 -8.52 -4.86
CA GLN A 449 -14.99 -7.58 -3.91
C GLN A 449 -15.33 -6.23 -4.55
N PHE A 450 -14.45 -5.71 -5.40
CA PHE A 450 -14.69 -4.48 -6.16
C PHE A 450 -15.76 -4.68 -7.22
N ASN A 451 -15.73 -5.80 -7.96
CA ASN A 451 -16.77 -6.12 -8.92
C ASN A 451 -18.14 -6.17 -8.26
N GLU A 452 -18.30 -6.86 -7.13
CA GLU A 452 -19.57 -6.92 -6.41
C GLU A 452 -20.04 -5.55 -5.90
N ARG A 453 -19.11 -4.65 -5.53
CA ARG A 453 -19.45 -3.28 -5.08
C ARG A 453 -19.93 -2.39 -6.23
N TYR A 454 -19.26 -2.45 -7.38
CA TYR A 454 -19.48 -1.53 -8.50
C TYR A 454 -20.27 -2.17 -9.67
N LYS A 455 -20.76 -3.40 -9.50
CA LYS A 455 -21.49 -4.17 -10.52
C LYS A 455 -22.62 -3.40 -11.20
N SER A 456 -23.36 -2.59 -10.43
CA SER A 456 -24.49 -1.81 -10.95
C SER A 456 -24.07 -0.67 -11.88
N LEU A 457 -22.82 -0.23 -11.81
CA LEU A 457 -22.26 0.83 -12.65
C LEU A 457 -21.68 0.27 -13.96
N ASN A 458 -21.48 -1.05 -14.05
CA ASN A 458 -20.88 -1.74 -15.20
C ASN A 458 -19.52 -1.15 -15.61
N ILE A 459 -18.72 -0.73 -14.63
CA ILE A 459 -17.39 -0.15 -14.85
C ILE A 459 -16.36 -1.28 -14.92
N PRO A 460 -15.60 -1.39 -16.02
CA PRO A 460 -14.51 -2.37 -16.14
C PRO A 460 -13.30 -2.03 -15.26
N PHE A 461 -12.43 -3.03 -15.09
CA PHE A 461 -11.19 -2.93 -14.33
C PHE A 461 -9.97 -3.00 -15.23
N VAL A 462 -8.90 -2.32 -14.83
CA VAL A 462 -7.55 -2.51 -15.40
C VAL A 462 -6.60 -2.73 -14.24
N ILE A 463 -5.71 -3.72 -14.32
CA ILE A 463 -4.62 -3.82 -13.34
C ILE A 463 -3.54 -2.82 -13.79
N THR A 464 -3.56 -1.62 -13.20
CA THR A 464 -2.72 -0.50 -13.60
C THR A 464 -1.28 -0.62 -13.12
N GLU A 465 -1.06 -1.37 -12.04
CA GLU A 465 0.25 -1.83 -11.56
C GLU A 465 0.12 -3.17 -10.84
N ASN A 466 0.99 -4.11 -11.20
CA ASN A 466 1.29 -5.29 -10.41
C ASN A 466 2.75 -5.68 -10.62
N GLY A 467 3.47 -5.99 -9.55
CA GLY A 467 4.91 -6.22 -9.61
C GLY A 467 5.50 -6.59 -8.26
N VAL A 468 6.78 -6.92 -8.24
CA VAL A 468 7.50 -7.28 -7.02
C VAL A 468 8.95 -6.86 -7.10
N SER A 469 9.47 -6.31 -5.99
CA SER A 469 10.89 -6.04 -5.82
C SER A 469 11.63 -7.34 -5.48
N ASP A 470 12.65 -7.67 -6.29
CA ASP A 470 13.41 -8.91 -6.25
C ASP A 470 14.66 -8.85 -7.17
N GLU A 471 15.80 -8.43 -6.67
CA GLU A 471 17.08 -8.38 -7.38
C GLU A 471 17.51 -9.76 -7.89
N THR A 472 17.10 -10.85 -7.24
CA THR A 472 17.50 -12.22 -7.59
C THR A 472 16.71 -12.79 -8.76
N ASP A 473 15.52 -12.25 -9.03
CA ASP A 473 14.57 -12.71 -10.05
C ASP A 473 14.02 -14.15 -9.82
N LEU A 474 14.12 -14.64 -8.59
CA LEU A 474 13.61 -15.95 -8.17
C LEU A 474 12.16 -15.89 -7.71
N ILE A 475 11.73 -14.80 -7.05
CA ILE A 475 10.34 -14.55 -6.63
C ILE A 475 9.54 -13.99 -7.80
N ARG A 476 10.13 -13.10 -8.61
CA ARG A 476 9.41 -12.35 -9.66
C ARG A 476 8.74 -13.24 -10.70
N ARG A 477 9.41 -14.30 -11.15
CA ARG A 477 8.87 -15.21 -12.16
C ARG A 477 7.60 -15.93 -11.68
N PRO A 478 7.61 -16.68 -10.57
CA PRO A 478 6.37 -17.25 -10.06
C PRO A 478 5.35 -16.16 -9.67
N TYR A 479 5.79 -14.99 -9.19
CA TYR A 479 4.88 -13.89 -8.84
C TYR A 479 4.03 -13.45 -10.06
N ILE A 480 4.68 -13.20 -11.20
CA ILE A 480 4.00 -12.81 -12.46
C ILE A 480 2.96 -13.87 -12.84
N LEU A 481 3.36 -15.14 -12.84
CA LEU A 481 2.47 -16.24 -13.25
C LEU A 481 1.26 -16.37 -12.32
N GLU A 482 1.47 -16.37 -11.00
CA GLU A 482 0.38 -16.58 -10.04
C GLU A 482 -0.59 -15.41 -9.99
N HIS A 483 -0.12 -14.16 -10.14
CA HIS A 483 -1.00 -13.00 -10.17
C HIS A 483 -1.80 -12.92 -11.48
N LEU A 484 -1.19 -13.26 -12.62
CA LEU A 484 -1.93 -13.39 -13.88
C LEU A 484 -2.96 -14.53 -13.83
N LEU A 485 -2.64 -15.66 -13.20
CA LEU A 485 -3.62 -16.73 -12.97
C LEU A 485 -4.76 -16.24 -12.06
N ALA A 486 -4.47 -15.48 -11.01
CA ALA A 486 -5.48 -14.85 -10.15
C ALA A 486 -6.39 -13.88 -10.93
N THR A 487 -5.82 -13.06 -11.83
CA THR A 487 -6.58 -12.20 -12.74
C THR A 487 -7.46 -13.01 -13.69
N TYR A 488 -6.89 -14.02 -14.35
CA TYR A 488 -7.61 -14.90 -15.27
C TYR A 488 -8.78 -15.60 -14.58
N ALA A 489 -8.55 -16.09 -13.36
CA ALA A 489 -9.58 -16.68 -12.50
C ALA A 489 -10.72 -15.70 -12.18
N ALA A 490 -10.43 -14.42 -11.95
CA ALA A 490 -11.46 -13.41 -11.75
C ALA A 490 -12.26 -13.15 -13.04
N ILE A 491 -11.59 -13.11 -14.20
CA ILE A 491 -12.24 -12.91 -15.51
C ILE A 491 -13.21 -14.06 -15.82
N ILE A 492 -12.79 -15.31 -15.64
CA ILE A 492 -13.68 -16.47 -15.88
C ILE A 492 -14.85 -16.52 -14.89
N MET A 493 -14.75 -15.83 -13.76
CA MET A 493 -15.85 -15.63 -12.81
C MET A 493 -16.72 -14.41 -13.11
N GLY A 494 -16.50 -13.75 -14.25
CA GLY A 494 -17.32 -12.65 -14.75
C GLY A 494 -16.89 -11.26 -14.29
N VAL A 495 -15.67 -11.10 -13.77
CA VAL A 495 -15.11 -9.76 -13.50
C VAL A 495 -14.62 -9.15 -14.82
N PRO A 496 -15.09 -7.97 -15.24
CA PRO A 496 -14.70 -7.35 -16.50
C PRO A 496 -13.32 -6.69 -16.38
N VAL A 497 -12.23 -7.46 -16.51
CA VAL A 497 -10.85 -6.93 -16.53
C VAL A 497 -10.38 -6.76 -17.97
N LEU A 498 -10.01 -5.54 -18.37
CA LEU A 498 -9.60 -5.21 -19.75
C LEU A 498 -8.12 -5.45 -20.01
N GLY A 499 -7.27 -5.37 -18.99
CA GLY A 499 -5.84 -5.52 -19.19
C GLY A 499 -5.03 -5.54 -17.91
N TYR A 500 -3.74 -5.83 -18.08
CA TYR A 500 -2.75 -5.97 -17.01
C TYR A 500 -1.45 -5.25 -17.37
N LEU A 501 -1.01 -4.36 -16.49
CA LEU A 501 0.25 -3.66 -16.61
C LEU A 501 1.23 -4.10 -15.52
N PHE A 502 2.42 -4.56 -15.94
CA PHE A 502 3.48 -4.91 -15.01
C PHE A 502 4.27 -3.68 -14.56
N TRP A 503 4.50 -3.57 -13.26
CA TRP A 503 5.42 -2.59 -12.65
C TRP A 503 6.76 -3.29 -12.33
N THR A 504 7.86 -3.01 -13.03
CA THR A 504 8.08 -1.98 -14.08
C THR A 504 9.07 -2.50 -15.14
N THR A 505 9.33 -1.73 -16.20
CA THR A 505 10.28 -2.08 -17.26
C THR A 505 11.70 -2.27 -16.70
N SER A 506 12.25 -1.25 -16.05
CA SER A 506 13.64 -1.21 -15.59
C SER A 506 13.74 -0.80 -14.13
N ASP A 507 14.77 -1.27 -13.41
CA ASP A 507 15.05 -0.88 -12.03
C ASP A 507 15.15 0.65 -11.93
N ASN A 508 14.34 1.27 -11.08
CA ASN A 508 14.16 2.71 -11.02
C ASN A 508 14.42 3.27 -9.60
N TRP A 509 14.13 4.55 -9.37
CA TRP A 509 14.13 5.12 -8.01
C TRP A 509 12.76 4.85 -7.39
N GLU A 510 12.71 4.04 -6.35
CA GLU A 510 11.48 3.72 -5.62
C GLU A 510 11.22 4.64 -4.41
N TRP A 511 10.86 5.90 -4.70
CA TRP A 511 10.38 6.86 -3.69
C TRP A 511 11.28 6.98 -2.45
N ALA A 512 10.73 6.93 -1.24
CA ALA A 512 11.50 7.00 0.01
C ALA A 512 12.49 5.83 0.22
N ASP A 513 12.38 4.74 -0.54
CA ASP A 513 13.31 3.60 -0.49
C ASP A 513 14.51 3.74 -1.44
N GLY A 514 14.54 4.82 -2.23
CA GLY A 514 15.61 5.14 -3.17
C GLY A 514 15.87 4.02 -4.17
N TYR A 515 17.14 3.67 -4.36
CA TYR A 515 17.53 2.66 -5.36
C TYR A 515 17.72 1.26 -4.78
N GLY A 516 17.31 1.00 -3.53
CA GLY A 516 17.49 -0.30 -2.89
C GLY A 516 16.64 -1.39 -3.55
N PRO A 517 15.30 -1.38 -3.35
CA PRO A 517 14.39 -2.35 -3.95
C PRO A 517 14.46 -2.37 -5.49
N LYS A 518 14.51 -3.56 -6.07
CA LYS A 518 14.63 -3.76 -7.53
C LYS A 518 13.33 -4.26 -8.13
N PHE A 519 12.48 -3.38 -8.67
CA PHE A 519 11.20 -3.77 -9.28
C PHE A 519 11.28 -4.16 -10.77
N GLY A 520 12.34 -3.77 -11.47
CA GLY A 520 12.41 -3.87 -12.92
C GLY A 520 12.52 -5.30 -13.44
N LEU A 521 11.88 -5.56 -14.59
CA LEU A 521 12.19 -6.72 -15.43
C LEU A 521 13.61 -6.63 -16.00
N VAL A 522 14.15 -5.41 -16.08
CA VAL A 522 15.48 -5.11 -16.61
C VAL A 522 16.31 -4.46 -15.50
N ALA A 523 17.45 -5.08 -15.18
CA ALA A 523 18.39 -4.51 -14.23
C ALA A 523 19.09 -3.29 -14.83
N VAL A 524 19.34 -2.26 -14.01
CA VAL A 524 20.06 -1.04 -14.42
C VAL A 524 21.40 -0.96 -13.72
N ASP A 525 22.47 -1.03 -14.52
CA ASP A 525 23.85 -0.90 -14.06
C ASP A 525 24.24 0.58 -13.98
N ARG A 526 24.04 1.18 -12.80
CA ARG A 526 24.29 2.61 -12.58
C ARG A 526 25.76 2.99 -12.61
N ALA A 527 26.66 2.03 -12.32
CA ALA A 527 28.11 2.25 -12.41
C ALA A 527 28.60 2.25 -13.87
N ASN A 528 27.85 1.64 -14.78
CA ASN A 528 28.21 1.55 -16.19
C ASN A 528 27.19 2.27 -17.08
N ASN A 529 27.09 3.60 -16.93
CA ASN A 529 26.28 4.47 -17.78
C ASN A 529 24.82 4.02 -17.93
N LEU A 530 24.21 3.55 -16.84
CA LEU A 530 22.83 3.04 -16.80
C LEU A 530 22.60 1.88 -17.80
N ALA A 531 23.55 0.97 -17.97
CA ALA A 531 23.38 -0.15 -18.91
C ALA A 531 22.22 -1.07 -18.48
N ARG A 532 21.35 -1.42 -19.43
CA ARG A 532 20.16 -2.27 -19.22
C ARG A 532 20.51 -3.74 -19.39
N LYS A 533 20.12 -4.59 -18.44
CA LYS A 533 20.34 -6.04 -18.47
C LYS A 533 19.03 -6.78 -18.19
N PRO A 534 18.32 -7.29 -19.22
CA PRO A 534 17.08 -8.02 -19.03
C PRO A 534 17.23 -9.24 -18.11
N ARG A 535 16.31 -9.40 -17.16
CA ARG A 535 16.27 -10.54 -16.23
C ARG A 535 15.50 -11.72 -16.83
N PRO A 536 15.65 -12.96 -16.32
CA PRO A 536 14.82 -14.09 -16.76
C PRO A 536 13.30 -13.82 -16.80
N SER A 537 12.77 -13.05 -15.87
CA SER A 537 11.37 -12.60 -15.83
C SER A 537 10.95 -11.75 -17.02
N TYR A 538 11.85 -10.94 -17.59
CA TYR A 538 11.61 -10.17 -18.81
C TYR A 538 11.21 -11.11 -19.96
N PHE A 539 11.98 -12.17 -20.16
CA PHE A 539 11.73 -13.17 -21.20
C PHE A 539 10.48 -14.01 -20.91
N LEU A 540 10.22 -14.33 -19.63
CA LEU A 540 9.00 -15.02 -19.23
C LEU A 540 7.76 -14.18 -19.54
N LEU A 541 7.75 -12.90 -19.13
CA LEU A 541 6.64 -12.00 -19.44
C LEU A 541 6.48 -11.85 -20.94
N SER A 542 7.56 -11.64 -21.69
CA SER A 542 7.52 -11.56 -23.15
C SER A 542 6.88 -12.80 -23.78
N LYS A 543 7.24 -14.01 -23.31
CA LYS A 543 6.60 -15.25 -23.76
C LYS A 543 5.10 -15.27 -23.44
N VAL A 544 4.69 -14.90 -22.23
CA VAL A 544 3.28 -14.89 -21.84
C VAL A 544 2.48 -13.91 -22.69
N VAL A 545 3.01 -12.69 -22.89
CA VAL A 545 2.37 -11.63 -23.69
C VAL A 545 2.26 -12.04 -25.17
N THR A 546 3.35 -12.53 -25.76
CA THR A 546 3.40 -12.91 -27.20
C THR A 546 2.59 -14.16 -27.52
N THR A 547 2.40 -15.07 -26.56
CA THR A 547 1.56 -16.27 -26.75
C THR A 547 0.13 -16.06 -26.29
N GLY A 548 -0.10 -15.13 -25.36
CA GLY A 548 -1.35 -14.98 -24.60
C GLY A 548 -1.58 -16.11 -23.59
N LYS A 549 -0.59 -16.95 -23.30
CA LYS A 549 -0.79 -18.22 -22.56
C LYS A 549 0.15 -18.37 -21.38
N ILE A 550 -0.35 -19.02 -20.34
CA ILE A 550 0.45 -19.55 -19.23
C ILE A 550 0.36 -21.08 -19.28
N THR A 551 1.50 -21.76 -19.38
CA THR A 551 1.54 -23.22 -19.38
C THR A 551 1.89 -23.79 -18.01
N ARG A 552 1.48 -25.03 -17.77
CA ARG A 552 1.87 -25.79 -16.57
C ARG A 552 3.38 -25.93 -16.47
N GLN A 553 4.07 -26.10 -17.60
CA GLN A 553 5.53 -26.20 -17.64
C GLN A 553 6.20 -24.90 -17.18
N ASP A 554 5.71 -23.74 -17.64
CA ASP A 554 6.23 -22.44 -17.21
C ASP A 554 6.11 -22.25 -15.70
N ARG A 555 4.92 -22.56 -15.16
CA ARG A 555 4.64 -22.52 -13.72
C ARG A 555 5.57 -23.46 -12.95
N MET A 556 5.69 -24.72 -13.37
CA MET A 556 6.54 -25.72 -12.70
C MET A 556 8.03 -25.33 -12.71
N CYS A 557 8.54 -24.80 -13.81
CA CYS A 557 9.93 -24.34 -13.91
C CYS A 557 10.21 -23.19 -12.95
N ALA A 558 9.39 -22.13 -12.98
CA ALA A 558 9.54 -20.96 -12.10
C ALA A 558 9.50 -21.36 -10.61
N TRP A 559 8.55 -22.21 -10.24
CA TRP A 559 8.41 -22.69 -8.86
C TRP A 559 9.55 -23.60 -8.42
N ARG A 560 10.03 -24.50 -9.28
CA ARG A 560 11.13 -25.40 -8.94
C ARG A 560 12.38 -24.61 -8.55
N GLU A 561 12.70 -23.55 -9.27
CA GLU A 561 13.87 -22.72 -8.99
C GLU A 561 13.75 -21.98 -7.66
N LEU A 562 12.58 -21.38 -7.37
CA LEU A 562 12.33 -20.74 -6.08
C LEU A 562 12.40 -21.74 -4.92
N GLN A 563 11.73 -22.88 -5.03
CA GLN A 563 11.73 -23.91 -3.99
C GLN A 563 13.11 -24.51 -3.76
N GLN A 564 13.92 -24.65 -4.82
CA GLN A 564 15.31 -25.08 -4.70
C GLN A 564 16.16 -24.03 -3.96
N ALA A 565 15.95 -22.74 -4.22
CA ALA A 565 16.62 -21.66 -3.51
C ALA A 565 16.24 -21.63 -2.01
N ALA A 566 14.96 -21.77 -1.70
CA ALA A 566 14.45 -21.89 -0.33
C ALA A 566 15.02 -23.12 0.39
N PHE A 567 15.03 -24.28 -0.26
CA PHE A 567 15.63 -25.52 0.29
C PHE A 567 17.13 -25.35 0.59
N GLN A 568 17.84 -24.64 -0.29
CA GLN A 568 19.26 -24.31 -0.13
C GLN A 568 19.50 -23.18 0.87
N LYS A 569 18.46 -22.59 1.46
CA LYS A 569 18.52 -21.43 2.37
C LYS A 569 19.28 -20.25 1.76
N LYS A 570 19.10 -20.02 0.46
CA LYS A 570 19.62 -18.82 -0.18
C LYS A 570 18.99 -17.59 0.46
N MET A 571 19.76 -16.51 0.49
CA MET A 571 19.36 -15.24 1.04
C MET A 571 19.04 -14.26 -0.08
N HIS A 572 18.15 -13.31 0.20
CA HIS A 572 17.83 -12.17 -0.65
C HIS A 572 17.77 -10.88 0.19
N PRO A 573 18.00 -9.72 -0.41
CA PRO A 573 18.02 -8.46 0.32
C PRO A 573 16.60 -8.03 0.75
N PHE A 574 16.55 -7.24 1.81
CA PHE A 574 15.34 -6.70 2.41
C PHE A 574 15.63 -5.27 2.90
N PHE A 575 14.95 -4.29 2.30
CA PHE A 575 15.25 -2.86 2.47
C PHE A 575 14.27 -2.15 3.41
N ARG A 576 13.51 -2.86 4.24
CA ARG A 576 12.62 -2.24 5.23
C ARG A 576 13.15 -2.37 6.65
N ALA A 577 13.13 -1.26 7.37
CA ALA A 577 13.50 -1.23 8.78
C ALA A 577 12.44 -1.93 9.64
N VAL A 578 12.88 -2.69 10.63
CA VAL A 578 12.01 -3.34 11.61
C VAL A 578 12.47 -3.07 13.04
N ASP A 579 11.51 -2.94 13.96
CA ASP A 579 11.79 -2.86 15.39
C ASP A 579 12.17 -4.23 15.98
N LYS A 580 12.53 -4.25 17.26
CA LYS A 580 12.84 -5.48 18.02
C LYS A 580 11.67 -6.49 18.12
N HIS A 581 10.48 -6.13 17.66
CA HIS A 581 9.28 -6.94 17.62
C HIS A 581 8.80 -7.20 16.18
N ASP A 582 9.66 -7.00 15.18
CA ASP A 582 9.41 -7.20 13.76
C ASP A 582 8.31 -6.30 13.17
N ARG A 583 8.05 -5.14 13.80
CA ARG A 583 7.15 -4.13 13.26
C ARG A 583 7.89 -3.28 12.23
N MET A 584 7.32 -3.18 11.05
CA MET A 584 7.87 -2.36 9.97
C MET A 584 7.57 -0.89 10.25
N TYR A 585 8.60 -0.06 10.12
CA TYR A 585 8.45 1.39 10.05
C TYR A 585 8.33 1.83 8.59
N ALA A 586 7.80 3.03 8.35
CA ALA A 586 7.74 3.61 7.00
C ALA A 586 9.14 3.86 6.38
N GLY A 587 10.21 3.75 7.18
CA GLY A 587 11.59 3.96 6.75
C GLY A 587 12.20 2.78 5.99
N GLY A 588 12.80 3.08 4.84
CA GLY A 588 13.69 2.17 4.13
C GLY A 588 15.05 2.04 4.82
N LEU A 589 15.90 1.14 4.31
CA LEU A 589 17.27 0.94 4.77
C LEU A 589 18.27 1.35 3.70
N ASP A 590 19.39 1.95 4.12
CA ASP A 590 20.53 2.12 3.24
C ASP A 590 21.16 0.76 2.93
N GLN A 591 21.52 -0.01 3.94
CA GLN A 591 22.06 -1.35 3.70
C GLN A 591 20.97 -2.40 3.95
N PRO A 592 20.73 -3.31 2.99
CA PRO A 592 19.67 -4.29 3.15
C PRO A 592 20.02 -5.31 4.23
N ILE A 593 19.01 -5.74 4.98
CA ILE A 593 19.10 -6.95 5.78
C ILE A 593 18.95 -8.14 4.83
N GLN A 594 19.67 -9.22 5.07
CA GLN A 594 19.52 -10.45 4.29
C GLN A 594 18.47 -11.35 4.93
N ARG A 595 17.46 -11.79 4.17
CA ARG A 595 16.44 -12.74 4.59
C ARG A 595 16.50 -14.03 3.77
N PRO A 596 16.22 -15.21 4.35
CA PRO A 596 16.14 -16.44 3.59
C PRO A 596 14.84 -16.49 2.78
N PHE A 597 14.88 -17.10 1.59
CA PHE A 597 13.64 -17.50 0.90
C PHE A 597 12.86 -18.50 1.76
N ILE A 598 11.53 -18.45 1.67
CA ILE A 598 10.66 -19.27 2.50
C ILE A 598 10.18 -20.50 1.73
N LEU A 599 10.26 -21.66 2.38
CA LEU A 599 9.70 -22.91 1.84
C LEU A 599 8.19 -22.93 2.08
N ARG A 600 7.46 -22.16 1.26
CA ARG A 600 6.01 -22.08 1.31
C ARG A 600 5.41 -22.14 -0.10
N ASP A 601 4.27 -22.80 -0.19
CA ASP A 601 3.47 -22.85 -1.40
C ASP A 601 2.45 -21.70 -1.39
N TRP A 602 2.82 -20.61 -2.05
CA TRP A 602 1.94 -19.46 -2.27
C TRP A 602 1.32 -19.45 -3.68
N ARG A 603 1.33 -20.59 -4.39
CA ARG A 603 0.59 -20.74 -5.65
C ARG A 603 -0.86 -20.30 -5.49
N PHE A 604 -1.40 -19.62 -6.51
CA PHE A 604 -2.79 -19.20 -6.53
C PHE A 604 -3.71 -20.40 -6.27
N GLY A 605 -4.58 -20.27 -5.27
CA GLY A 605 -5.50 -21.32 -4.81
C GLY A 605 -4.90 -22.37 -3.87
N HIS A 606 -3.60 -22.31 -3.57
CA HIS A 606 -2.90 -23.24 -2.65
C HIS A 606 -2.40 -22.57 -1.38
N TYR A 607 -2.45 -21.24 -1.28
CA TYR A 607 -1.99 -20.53 -0.09
C TYR A 607 -2.80 -20.93 1.15
N GLU A 608 -2.16 -21.63 2.08
CA GLU A 608 -2.76 -21.99 3.36
C GLU A 608 -2.53 -20.89 4.41
N MET A 609 -3.61 -20.22 4.81
CA MET A 609 -3.58 -19.23 5.88
C MET A 609 -3.55 -19.91 7.24
N GLU A 610 -2.39 -19.87 7.92
CA GLU A 610 -2.16 -20.50 9.23
C GLU A 610 -2.99 -19.89 10.39
N GLY A 611 -3.63 -18.75 10.18
CA GLY A 611 -4.43 -18.03 11.19
C GLY A 611 -3.67 -16.90 11.90
N LEU A 612 -4.06 -16.58 13.15
CA LEU A 612 -3.42 -15.54 13.96
C LEU A 612 -2.04 -15.99 14.45
N GLN A 613 -1.06 -15.10 14.38
CA GLN A 613 0.35 -15.35 14.67
C GLN A 613 0.80 -14.85 16.05
N ASP A 614 -0.13 -14.40 16.89
CA ASP A 614 0.19 -14.02 18.27
C ASP A 614 0.67 -15.23 19.09
N PRO A 615 1.60 -15.05 20.05
CA PRO A 615 2.19 -16.16 20.82
C PRO A 615 1.16 -17.04 21.53
N PHE A 616 0.07 -16.45 22.01
CA PHE A 616 -0.99 -17.19 22.72
C PHE A 616 -1.74 -18.11 21.75
N THR A 617 -2.14 -17.61 20.58
CA THR A 617 -2.79 -18.43 19.56
C THR A 617 -1.83 -19.43 18.93
N ALA A 618 -0.56 -19.09 18.75
CA ALA A 618 0.48 -20.03 18.31
C ALA A 618 0.67 -21.19 19.31
N PHE A 619 0.68 -20.89 20.61
CA PHE A 619 0.70 -21.90 21.67
C PHE A 619 -0.55 -22.79 21.67
N LEU A 620 -1.74 -22.20 21.55
CA LEU A 620 -2.97 -22.99 21.44
C LEU A 620 -2.95 -23.91 20.21
N ARG A 621 -2.47 -23.42 19.06
CA ARG A 621 -2.31 -24.23 17.84
C ARG A 621 -1.33 -25.39 18.05
N SER A 622 -0.18 -25.15 18.70
CA SER A 622 0.80 -26.21 18.98
C SER A 622 0.26 -27.25 19.96
N VAL A 623 -0.50 -26.82 20.98
CA VAL A 623 -1.19 -27.72 21.92
C VAL A 623 -2.28 -28.54 21.21
N SER A 624 -3.11 -27.92 20.37
CA SER A 624 -4.13 -28.63 19.59
C SER A 624 -3.52 -29.60 18.57
N TYR A 625 -2.42 -29.23 17.92
CA TYR A 625 -1.68 -30.11 17.02
C TYR A 625 -1.02 -31.29 17.76
N ALA A 626 -0.45 -31.04 18.95
CA ALA A 626 0.08 -32.08 19.81
C ALA A 626 -1.02 -33.01 20.33
N ALA A 627 -2.18 -32.48 20.71
CA ALA A 627 -3.34 -33.24 21.17
C ALA A 627 -3.98 -34.10 20.07
N THR A 628 -3.98 -33.63 18.82
CA THR A 628 -4.44 -34.42 17.66
C THR A 628 -3.47 -35.54 17.27
N LYS A 629 -2.16 -35.37 17.52
CA LYS A 629 -1.15 -36.43 17.33
C LYS A 629 -1.00 -37.37 18.53
N ASN A 630 -1.33 -36.94 19.74
CA ASN A 630 -1.29 -37.76 20.95
C ASN A 630 -2.40 -37.32 21.95
N PRO A 631 -3.55 -38.03 21.98
CA PRO A 631 -4.70 -37.67 22.82
C PRO A 631 -4.38 -37.60 24.32
N SER A 632 -3.28 -38.21 24.76
CA SER A 632 -2.82 -38.24 26.15
C SER A 632 -2.35 -36.87 26.67
N ILE A 633 -1.99 -35.94 25.78
CA ILE A 633 -1.46 -34.60 26.12
C ILE A 633 -2.55 -33.68 26.69
N ILE A 634 -3.83 -33.97 26.41
CA ILE A 634 -4.99 -33.21 26.91
C ILE A 634 -5.06 -33.25 28.45
N TRP A 635 -4.54 -34.31 29.08
CA TRP A 635 -4.54 -34.48 30.54
C TRP A 635 -3.63 -33.52 31.30
N LEU A 636 -2.64 -32.89 30.63
CA LEU A 636 -1.68 -31.98 31.27
C LEU A 636 -2.22 -30.56 31.47
N PHE A 637 -3.32 -30.18 30.83
CA PHE A 637 -3.85 -28.80 30.83
C PHE A 637 -5.25 -28.65 31.44
N CYS A 638 -5.79 -29.71 32.07
CA CYS A 638 -7.03 -29.61 32.81
C CYS A 638 -6.77 -29.00 34.19
N PRO A 639 -7.46 -27.92 34.63
CA PRO A 639 -7.31 -27.42 35.98
C PRO A 639 -7.78 -28.50 36.96
N LEU A 640 -6.89 -28.92 37.87
CA LEU A 640 -7.22 -29.71 39.04
C LEU A 640 -8.24 -28.95 39.89
N ASN A 641 -9.54 -29.20 39.65
CA ASN A 641 -10.58 -28.80 40.58
C ASN A 641 -11.12 -30.02 41.33
N GLU A 642 -10.87 -29.97 42.64
CA GLU A 642 -11.57 -30.60 43.75
C GLU A 642 -11.71 -32.13 43.75
N VAL A 643 -10.78 -32.74 44.50
CA VAL A 643 -10.97 -34.02 45.19
C VAL A 643 -12.16 -33.91 46.13
N ASN A 644 -13.27 -34.57 45.81
CA ASN A 644 -14.31 -34.85 46.80
C ASN A 644 -14.14 -36.29 47.32
N LYS A 645 -13.53 -36.42 48.50
CA LYS A 645 -13.41 -37.68 49.26
C LYS A 645 -14.81 -38.13 49.71
N LYS A 646 -15.45 -39.03 48.96
CA LYS A 646 -16.36 -40.07 49.49
C LYS A 646 -16.86 -40.93 48.32
N SER A 647 -16.76 -42.25 48.47
CA SER A 647 -17.03 -43.33 47.51
C SER A 647 -15.91 -43.62 46.50
N GLY A 648 -15.08 -44.61 46.82
CA GLY A 648 -14.00 -45.10 45.94
C GLY A 648 -14.54 -45.96 44.80
N LYS A 649 -15.16 -45.34 43.79
CA LYS A 649 -15.42 -45.94 42.48
C LYS A 649 -15.25 -44.89 41.38
N TRP A 650 -14.51 -45.26 40.35
CA TRP A 650 -14.36 -44.48 39.11
C TRP A 650 -15.44 -44.92 38.11
N GLU A 651 -16.38 -44.04 37.80
CA GLU A 651 -17.20 -44.11 36.59
C GLU A 651 -17.22 -42.72 35.93
N PRO A 652 -16.83 -42.58 34.65
CA PRO A 652 -16.90 -41.32 33.96
C PRO A 652 -18.35 -41.02 33.55
N GLN A 653 -18.99 -40.03 34.18
CA GLN A 653 -20.18 -39.40 33.61
C GLN A 653 -19.74 -38.32 32.61
N PHE A 654 -19.78 -38.66 31.32
CA PHE A 654 -19.77 -37.67 30.25
C PHE A 654 -21.23 -37.30 29.89
N PRO A 655 -21.62 -36.02 29.87
CA PRO A 655 -22.72 -35.58 29.04
C PRO A 655 -22.28 -35.67 27.58
N GLN A 656 -23.05 -36.38 26.76
CA GLN A 656 -22.70 -36.74 25.38
C GLN A 656 -22.82 -35.58 24.36
N ASP A 657 -23.06 -34.33 24.80
CA ASP A 657 -23.52 -33.24 23.92
C ASP A 657 -22.63 -31.97 23.89
N SER A 658 -21.39 -31.99 24.37
CA SER A 658 -20.55 -30.78 24.45
C SER A 658 -19.24 -30.78 23.64
N TRP A 659 -19.06 -31.69 22.69
CA TRP A 659 -17.87 -31.73 21.81
C TRP A 659 -18.10 -31.34 20.34
N GLY A 660 -19.28 -30.81 19.99
CA GLY A 660 -19.58 -30.38 18.62
C GLY A 660 -18.96 -29.04 18.16
N TRP A 661 -18.19 -28.33 19.00
CA TRP A 661 -17.77 -26.94 18.73
C TRP A 661 -16.26 -26.71 18.56
N LEU A 662 -15.40 -27.71 18.74
CA LEU A 662 -13.94 -27.50 18.74
C LEU A 662 -13.15 -28.31 17.71
N VAL A 663 -13.80 -29.18 16.93
CA VAL A 663 -13.13 -29.95 15.87
C VAL A 663 -14.02 -29.95 14.63
N GLY A 664 -13.97 -28.87 13.84
CA GLY A 664 -14.67 -28.78 12.56
C GLY A 664 -14.88 -27.36 12.04
N ALA A 665 -13.82 -26.76 11.46
CA ALA A 665 -13.81 -25.73 10.39
C ALA A 665 -12.53 -24.86 10.39
#